data_AF-A0A542ZE48-F1
#
_entry.id   AF-A0A542ZE48-F1
#
_cell.length_a   1.000
_cell.length_b   1.000
_cell.length_c   1.000
_cell.angle_alpha   90.00
_cell.angle_beta   90.00
_cell.angle_gamma   90.00
#
_symmetry.space_group_name_H-M   'P 1'
#
loop_
_entity.id
_entity.type
_entity.pdbx_description
1 polymer ?
#
loop_
_entity_poly.entity_id
_entity_poly.type
_entity_poly.pdbx_seq_one_letter_code
_entity_poly.pdbx_strand_id
1 'polypeptide(L)'
;MRAHTAATSISPPLSVAKRAASGVAVAALVTSGLALGAGTAQAASFTLADAQNPDFGPNVTIFDSSMTASSIQTQMRAAATAMAGDANHWSSERKAFFFKPGNYGSVADPIQSEIGYYTTVAGLGQSPDSVTINGSLSVEQELHNTGPGDYCSSIGDRYDSPLCKSPGSLNNFWRGMSNLSIDPVPNQAFYDAGNAAQNHTNSVRWAVSQAAPLRRIHIKDDANAAQLLLIGQYYGYASGGFMASSKVDGEVYAAGQQQWYTRDSDIHSWNGSVWNMVFSGVNGGPADDYPDSAENPNAHDATNKYANYGNTPISRDAPFLTWDAATGYSVFVPDARTNAAGVQWTPTSAGAGVSRSLNDFVVFKPGNFTATAANSALAAGKHLLFTPGQYSVSEALNVTKPDTVILGLGLATLRPSNGNAVITVGDVSNVSLSGLMLEPTTNKSKMLVQVGPRGATVANAAKPTTLSDIFIRVGGAQYGSVETAIEINSPNTQIDNIWSWRADHGFNSGVGQGYQWSDNQADTGLRVNGANVTALGLFVEHYQKSQTVWNGENGRTIFYQNELPYEPATQAEFSDRGRDGYAAYKVDPSVANHELFGAGVYSYFRWVDNVWSETAISVPKKSTVKVRRVVTRWLNGCVSPTATSTNPNCTDGLGGGIRHLVNDQGGSANSGPGLGDAAKTKWMREYNSSTGDLTKPTLSLTGSAPGAALTQITAAASDGGGTPANQIHIDYKVGNSLWYPANGTVITPPNGENITVYVRAVDLAGNVSDFQTWTGTVNNPGNPGELDPGTPGGGNNGGGNNGGGNNGGGDNLPPGSGTDPKNPGQGTNPNGTLTIGTKLSAKIRVTPTKASGNKGWHRKAVTLAASGTLEAGKAGFLQIKVGSAAWRTYTGPAKVTTNGKKVVLQARVVSGTTVSPVDSATVKIDTKKPTKLKVKVLKKKKKGAKVLRLSATDKTSKIAKIQYKVNAKGKWKTFKKAKGIRVTAKLKKISIRAIDNAGNVSKAKKVKVKAKWRR
;
A
#
# COMPACT_ATOMS: atom_id res chain seq x y z
N MET A 1 45.46 -47.35 -4.36
CA MET A 1 46.73 -47.00 -5.04
C MET A 1 46.44 -45.74 -5.85
N ARG A 2 47.09 -44.58 -5.65
CA ARG A 2 48.51 -44.17 -5.86
C ARG A 2 48.89 -43.98 -7.35
N ALA A 3 49.78 -43.01 -7.62
CA ALA A 3 50.13 -42.36 -8.91
C ALA A 3 49.07 -41.32 -9.37
N HIS A 4 49.30 -40.00 -9.49
CA HIS A 4 50.48 -39.10 -9.42
C HIS A 4 51.49 -39.11 -10.60
N THR A 5 51.32 -38.13 -11.51
CA THR A 5 52.35 -37.37 -12.28
C THR A 5 51.63 -36.10 -12.81
N ALA A 6 51.98 -34.82 -12.59
CA ALA A 6 53.16 -34.07 -12.09
C ALA A 6 54.16 -33.57 -13.17
N ALA A 7 54.86 -32.46 -12.84
CA ALA A 7 55.91 -31.73 -13.59
C ALA A 7 55.45 -30.77 -14.71
N THR A 8 56.06 -29.59 -14.98
CA THR A 8 57.01 -28.68 -14.27
C THR A 8 57.00 -27.31 -15.02
N SER A 9 56.78 -26.13 -14.41
CA SER A 9 57.71 -25.24 -13.65
C SER A 9 58.89 -24.61 -14.43
N ILE A 10 59.12 -23.30 -14.23
CA ILE A 10 60.44 -22.61 -14.18
C ILE A 10 60.24 -21.25 -13.43
N SER A 11 61.27 -20.71 -12.77
CA SER A 11 61.10 -19.69 -11.69
C SER A 11 62.25 -18.62 -11.57
N PRO A 12 62.83 -18.19 -10.40
CA PRO A 12 63.25 -16.79 -10.19
C PRO A 12 64.73 -16.57 -9.79
N PRO A 13 65.14 -15.31 -9.53
CA PRO A 13 65.45 -14.84 -8.16
C PRO A 13 64.90 -13.41 -7.90
N LEU A 14 65.12 -12.64 -6.82
CA LEU A 14 65.97 -12.62 -5.60
C LEU A 14 65.03 -12.49 -4.34
N SER A 15 65.36 -12.45 -3.03
CA SER A 15 66.52 -12.10 -2.16
C SER A 15 66.87 -10.60 -2.07
N VAL A 16 67.41 -10.02 -0.98
CA VAL A 16 68.18 -10.53 0.19
C VAL A 16 67.61 -9.99 1.54
N ALA A 17 68.22 -10.31 2.69
CA ALA A 17 67.59 -10.26 4.02
C ALA A 17 68.41 -9.57 5.17
N LYS A 18 67.68 -9.23 6.25
CA LYS A 18 68.05 -9.29 7.70
C LYS A 18 69.14 -8.37 8.31
N ARG A 19 68.84 -7.98 9.58
CA ARG A 19 69.72 -7.46 10.68
C ARG A 19 70.26 -6.03 10.54
N ALA A 20 70.71 -5.35 11.61
CA ALA A 20 70.20 -5.18 12.99
C ALA A 20 71.16 -4.27 13.79
N ALA A 21 70.67 -3.20 14.44
CA ALA A 21 71.42 -2.44 15.46
C ALA A 21 70.45 -1.65 16.37
N SER A 22 70.85 -1.37 17.61
CA SER A 22 70.05 -0.68 18.62
C SER A 22 70.66 0.68 19.01
N GLY A 23 69.81 1.65 19.38
CA GLY A 23 70.21 2.93 19.97
C GLY A 23 69.07 3.49 20.82
N VAL A 24 69.36 4.10 21.97
CA VAL A 24 68.39 4.43 23.04
C VAL A 24 68.64 5.85 23.57
N ALA A 25 67.58 6.47 24.13
CA ALA A 25 67.57 7.69 24.96
C ALA A 25 67.76 9.06 24.26
N VAL A 26 67.20 10.19 24.73
CA VAL A 26 66.01 10.45 25.60
C VAL A 26 65.60 11.94 25.49
N ALA A 27 64.48 12.34 26.12
CA ALA A 27 64.07 13.72 26.47
C ALA A 27 63.48 14.66 25.39
N ALA A 28 62.15 14.58 25.26
CA ALA A 28 61.19 15.66 25.50
C ALA A 28 61.39 17.09 24.93
N LEU A 29 60.35 17.54 24.20
CA LEU A 29 59.83 18.91 24.31
C LEU A 29 58.29 18.86 24.50
N VAL A 30 57.72 19.84 25.19
CA VAL A 30 56.29 19.88 25.53
C VAL A 30 55.50 20.68 24.49
N THR A 31 54.40 20.12 23.99
CA THR A 31 53.35 20.88 23.26
C THR A 31 51.98 20.65 23.89
N SER A 32 51.32 21.76 24.23
CA SER A 32 50.04 21.81 24.95
C SER A 32 48.89 21.15 24.18
N GLY A 33 47.92 20.59 24.92
CA GLY A 33 46.81 19.86 24.33
C GLY A 33 45.81 20.73 23.56
N LEU A 34 45.50 20.29 22.34
CA LEU A 34 44.26 20.61 21.64
C LEU A 34 43.46 19.31 21.51
N ALA A 35 42.66 19.02 22.54
CA ALA A 35 41.78 17.86 22.58
C ALA A 35 40.61 18.04 21.60
N LEU A 36 40.87 17.83 20.31
CA LEU A 36 39.83 17.60 19.32
C LEU A 36 39.06 16.36 19.76
N GLY A 37 37.85 16.59 20.29
CA GLY A 37 36.93 15.54 20.68
C GLY A 37 36.45 14.77 19.46
N ALA A 38 37.25 13.79 19.04
CA ALA A 38 36.84 12.77 18.09
C ALA A 38 35.68 12.00 18.70
N GLY A 39 34.45 12.45 18.40
CA GLY A 39 33.23 11.76 18.78
C GLY A 39 33.22 10.42 18.10
N THR A 40 33.66 9.38 18.81
CA THR A 40 33.54 8.00 18.36
C THR A 40 32.07 7.74 18.07
N ALA A 41 31.77 7.44 16.81
CA ALA A 41 30.43 7.01 16.41
C ALA A 41 30.16 5.69 17.12
N GLN A 42 29.49 5.77 18.27
CA GLN A 42 29.20 4.64 19.12
C GLN A 42 28.26 3.71 18.34
N ALA A 43 28.83 2.61 17.82
CA ALA A 43 28.10 1.66 17.00
C ALA A 43 26.82 1.23 17.71
N ALA A 44 25.69 1.28 17.01
CA ALA A 44 24.38 1.06 17.61
C ALA A 44 24.25 -0.38 18.08
N SER A 45 24.44 -0.61 19.38
CA SER A 45 24.45 -1.94 19.97
C SER A 45 23.15 -2.70 19.69
N PHE A 46 23.27 -3.79 18.94
CA PHE A 46 22.25 -4.83 18.83
C PHE A 46 22.67 -6.05 19.66
N THR A 47 21.69 -6.84 20.07
CA THR A 47 21.91 -8.12 20.76
C THR A 47 21.47 -9.24 19.83
N LEU A 48 22.32 -10.25 19.64
CA LEU A 48 21.91 -11.50 18.98
C LEU A 48 20.88 -12.23 19.86
N ALA A 49 20.00 -13.01 19.24
CA ALA A 49 19.16 -13.91 20.01
C ALA A 49 19.96 -15.09 20.58
N ASP A 50 19.52 -15.59 21.73
CA ASP A 50 19.85 -16.95 22.18
C ASP A 50 18.95 -17.92 21.39
N ALA A 51 19.54 -18.88 20.68
CA ALA A 51 18.78 -19.91 19.97
C ALA A 51 18.08 -20.91 20.91
N GLN A 52 18.54 -21.08 22.15
CA GLN A 52 17.91 -21.98 23.12
C GLN A 52 16.72 -21.30 23.80
N ASN A 53 16.88 -20.06 24.27
CA ASN A 53 15.87 -19.32 25.05
C ASN A 53 15.56 -17.89 24.49
N PRO A 54 15.11 -17.75 23.23
CA PRO A 54 14.82 -16.44 22.64
C PRO A 54 13.60 -15.75 23.26
N ASP A 55 13.79 -14.54 23.77
CA ASP A 55 12.68 -13.65 24.12
C ASP A 55 12.04 -13.07 22.85
N PHE A 56 11.00 -13.74 22.33
CA PHE A 56 10.16 -13.23 21.24
C PHE A 56 9.16 -12.13 21.68
N GLY A 57 9.03 -11.87 22.99
CA GLY A 57 8.11 -10.88 23.54
C GLY A 57 6.66 -11.36 23.69
N PRO A 58 5.80 -10.57 24.35
CA PRO A 58 4.50 -11.01 24.89
C PRO A 58 3.38 -11.22 23.85
N ASN A 59 3.67 -11.06 22.56
CA ASN A 59 2.72 -11.30 21.47
C ASN A 59 2.96 -12.66 20.76
N VAL A 60 3.93 -13.44 21.25
CA VAL A 60 4.21 -14.80 20.79
C VAL A 60 3.87 -15.78 21.91
N THR A 61 2.94 -16.68 21.66
CA THR A 61 2.64 -17.83 22.53
C THR A 61 3.22 -19.08 21.89
N ILE A 62 3.94 -19.89 22.67
CA ILE A 62 4.51 -21.15 22.20
C ILE A 62 3.96 -22.29 23.07
N PHE A 63 3.24 -23.21 22.45
CA PHE A 63 2.72 -24.41 23.05
C PHE A 63 3.73 -25.57 22.89
N ASP A 64 3.74 -26.46 23.87
CA ASP A 64 4.46 -27.73 23.82
C ASP A 64 3.57 -28.88 24.31
N SER A 65 3.99 -30.11 24.07
CA SER A 65 3.19 -31.32 24.32
C SER A 65 2.90 -31.62 25.80
N SER A 66 3.39 -30.81 26.74
CA SER A 66 2.96 -30.87 28.15
C SER A 66 1.68 -30.08 28.43
N MET A 67 1.25 -29.21 27.50
CA MET A 67 0.08 -28.35 27.67
C MET A 67 -1.22 -29.06 27.27
N THR A 68 -2.23 -29.01 28.13
CA THR A 68 -3.54 -29.63 27.87
C THR A 68 -4.29 -28.91 26.74
N ALA A 69 -5.09 -29.66 25.97
CA ALA A 69 -5.88 -29.11 24.87
C ALA A 69 -6.84 -28.03 25.35
N SER A 70 -7.51 -28.22 26.49
CA SER A 70 -8.30 -27.18 27.17
C SER A 70 -7.53 -25.87 27.43
N SER A 71 -6.25 -25.94 27.86
CA SER A 71 -5.41 -24.75 28.10
C SER A 71 -5.04 -24.02 26.81
N ILE A 72 -4.67 -24.78 25.77
CA ILE A 72 -4.37 -24.26 24.43
C ILE A 72 -5.61 -23.59 23.83
N GLN A 73 -6.74 -24.32 23.83
CA GLN A 73 -8.03 -23.86 23.33
C GLN A 73 -8.51 -22.60 24.05
N THR A 74 -8.32 -22.51 25.38
CA THR A 74 -8.64 -21.30 26.16
C THR A 74 -7.83 -20.09 25.69
N GLN A 75 -6.52 -20.24 25.47
CA GLN A 75 -5.66 -19.15 25.01
C GLN A 75 -5.95 -18.72 23.57
N MET A 76 -6.17 -19.68 22.66
CA MET A 76 -6.51 -19.39 21.27
C MET A 76 -7.89 -18.73 21.14
N ARG A 77 -8.93 -19.25 21.83
CA ARG A 77 -10.27 -18.64 21.84
C ARG A 77 -10.27 -17.24 22.44
N ALA A 78 -9.51 -17.01 23.52
CA ALA A 78 -9.39 -15.67 24.10
C ALA A 78 -8.79 -14.66 23.10
N ALA A 79 -7.80 -15.07 22.29
CA ALA A 79 -7.25 -14.24 21.23
C ALA A 79 -8.22 -14.09 20.03
N ALA A 80 -8.92 -15.15 19.63
CA ALA A 80 -9.94 -15.09 18.59
C ALA A 80 -11.05 -14.09 18.94
N THR A 81 -11.63 -14.18 20.15
CA THR A 81 -12.62 -13.22 20.66
C THR A 81 -12.06 -11.80 20.74
N ALA A 82 -10.79 -11.63 21.14
CA ALA A 82 -10.16 -10.32 21.18
C ALA A 82 -9.91 -9.71 19.79
N MET A 83 -9.79 -10.53 18.75
CA MET A 83 -9.42 -10.15 17.38
C MET A 83 -10.53 -10.38 16.34
N ALA A 84 -11.78 -10.58 16.74
CA ALA A 84 -12.93 -10.80 15.85
C ALA A 84 -13.66 -9.50 15.46
N GLY A 85 -14.34 -9.51 14.30
CA GLY A 85 -15.24 -8.45 13.80
C GLY A 85 -14.58 -7.17 13.26
N ASP A 86 -15.34 -6.36 12.54
CA ASP A 86 -14.93 -5.14 11.81
C ASP A 86 -14.17 -4.12 12.67
N ALA A 87 -14.46 -4.03 13.96
CA ALA A 87 -13.69 -3.20 14.89
C ALA A 87 -12.20 -3.62 14.98
N ASN A 88 -11.92 -4.92 14.84
CA ASN A 88 -10.57 -5.48 14.85
C ASN A 88 -9.90 -5.55 13.48
N HIS A 89 -10.64 -5.34 12.39
CA HIS A 89 -10.11 -5.11 11.05
C HIS A 89 -9.00 -4.03 11.08
N TRP A 90 -9.12 -3.01 11.93
CA TRP A 90 -8.14 -1.91 12.10
C TRP A 90 -7.27 -2.04 13.35
N SER A 91 -7.24 -3.22 13.99
CA SER A 91 -6.55 -3.44 15.26
C SER A 91 -5.05 -3.12 15.19
N SER A 92 -4.52 -2.55 16.27
CA SER A 92 -3.08 -2.37 16.46
C SER A 92 -2.38 -3.60 17.00
N GLU A 93 -3.13 -4.57 17.53
CA GLU A 93 -2.57 -5.81 18.07
C GLU A 93 -2.15 -6.77 16.95
N ARG A 94 -1.22 -7.65 17.29
CA ARG A 94 -0.61 -8.67 16.43
C ARG A 94 -0.37 -9.89 17.31
N LYS A 95 -0.66 -11.10 16.83
CA LYS A 95 -0.50 -12.36 17.59
C LYS A 95 0.19 -13.42 16.73
N ALA A 96 1.07 -14.20 17.33
CA ALA A 96 1.55 -15.44 16.74
C ALA A 96 1.47 -16.59 17.75
N PHE A 97 0.88 -17.70 17.32
CA PHE A 97 0.82 -18.95 18.07
C PHE A 97 1.73 -19.98 17.39
N PHE A 98 2.61 -20.59 18.17
CA PHE A 98 3.50 -21.65 17.69
C PHE A 98 3.28 -22.94 18.47
N PHE A 99 3.40 -24.06 17.79
CA PHE A 99 3.36 -25.39 18.38
C PHE A 99 4.72 -26.07 18.17
N LYS A 100 5.38 -26.51 19.24
CA LYS A 100 6.55 -27.40 19.12
C LYS A 100 6.17 -28.75 18.52
N PRO A 101 7.12 -29.55 18.00
CA PRO A 101 6.84 -30.92 17.58
C PRO A 101 6.08 -31.72 18.63
N GLY A 102 5.00 -32.41 18.24
CA GLY A 102 4.10 -33.11 19.13
C GLY A 102 2.69 -33.32 18.57
N ASN A 103 1.89 -34.10 19.31
CA ASN A 103 0.46 -34.31 19.06
C ASN A 103 -0.35 -33.53 20.10
N TYR A 104 -1.38 -32.81 19.66
CA TYR A 104 -2.16 -31.89 20.49
C TYR A 104 -3.66 -32.14 20.34
N GLY A 105 -4.36 -32.30 21.47
CA GLY A 105 -5.77 -32.71 21.47
C GLY A 105 -5.96 -34.22 21.26
N SER A 106 -7.21 -34.63 21.19
CA SER A 106 -7.65 -35.97 20.78
C SER A 106 -9.11 -35.93 20.32
N VAL A 107 -9.65 -37.04 19.80
CA VAL A 107 -11.09 -37.17 19.49
C VAL A 107 -11.99 -36.84 20.70
N ALA A 108 -11.53 -37.11 21.93
CA ALA A 108 -12.29 -36.88 23.17
C ALA A 108 -12.07 -35.48 23.81
N ASP A 109 -10.96 -34.81 23.49
CA ASP A 109 -10.65 -33.43 23.92
C ASP A 109 -9.98 -32.67 22.75
N PRO A 110 -10.75 -32.27 21.72
CA PRO A 110 -10.19 -31.68 20.50
C PRO A 110 -9.89 -30.19 20.65
N ILE A 111 -8.87 -29.70 19.94
CA ILE A 111 -8.54 -28.27 19.88
C ILE A 111 -9.39 -27.61 18.79
N GLN A 112 -10.31 -26.75 19.21
CA GLN A 112 -11.35 -26.16 18.35
C GLN A 112 -11.35 -24.63 18.55
N SER A 113 -10.80 -23.86 17.61
CA SER A 113 -10.70 -22.40 17.73
C SER A 113 -10.74 -21.68 16.38
N GLU A 114 -11.34 -20.50 16.35
CA GLU A 114 -11.15 -19.57 15.24
C GLU A 114 -9.76 -18.90 15.26
N ILE A 115 -9.38 -18.34 14.12
CA ILE A 115 -8.21 -17.47 13.90
C ILE A 115 -8.70 -16.09 13.44
N GLY A 116 -8.69 -15.12 14.37
CA GLY A 116 -9.12 -13.74 14.13
C GLY A 116 -8.14 -12.90 13.30
N TYR A 117 -8.45 -11.61 13.13
CA TYR A 117 -7.57 -10.66 12.44
C TYR A 117 -6.17 -10.59 13.08
N TYR A 118 -5.15 -10.34 12.27
CA TYR A 118 -3.71 -10.22 12.64
C TYR A 118 -3.14 -11.36 13.50
N THR A 119 -3.66 -12.58 13.30
CA THR A 119 -3.24 -13.77 14.02
C THR A 119 -2.64 -14.77 13.05
N THR A 120 -1.42 -15.24 13.32
CA THR A 120 -0.79 -16.35 12.59
C THR A 120 -0.60 -17.56 13.49
N VAL A 121 -0.89 -18.76 13.00
CA VAL A 121 -0.66 -20.01 13.73
C VAL A 121 0.34 -20.88 12.95
N ALA A 122 1.36 -21.43 13.61
CA ALA A 122 2.35 -22.26 12.92
C ALA A 122 2.91 -23.43 13.75
N GLY A 123 3.30 -24.51 13.07
CA GLY A 123 4.13 -25.56 13.68
C GLY A 123 5.63 -25.25 13.54
N LEU A 124 6.40 -25.56 14.58
CA LEU A 124 7.86 -25.41 14.65
C LEU A 124 8.62 -26.66 14.18
N GLY A 125 7.92 -27.65 13.64
CA GLY A 125 8.54 -28.86 13.10
C GLY A 125 9.38 -28.61 11.85
N GLN A 126 10.21 -29.58 11.48
CA GLN A 126 10.82 -29.58 10.14
C GLN A 126 9.75 -29.89 9.07
N SER A 127 8.83 -30.81 9.39
CA SER A 127 7.69 -31.19 8.57
C SER A 127 6.37 -30.76 9.23
N PRO A 128 5.30 -30.48 8.46
CA PRO A 128 3.94 -30.32 8.98
C PRO A 128 3.49 -31.50 9.85
N ASP A 129 3.85 -32.73 9.49
CA ASP A 129 3.48 -33.92 10.27
C ASP A 129 4.17 -34.03 11.63
N SER A 130 5.25 -33.27 11.85
CA SER A 130 5.87 -33.16 13.17
C SER A 130 4.95 -32.46 14.19
N VAL A 131 3.89 -31.77 13.75
CA VAL A 131 2.89 -31.09 14.60
C VAL A 131 1.49 -31.54 14.17
N THR A 132 0.78 -32.30 14.99
CA THR A 132 -0.61 -32.72 14.70
C THR A 132 -1.59 -32.07 15.66
N ILE A 133 -2.56 -31.33 15.13
CA ILE A 133 -3.69 -30.75 15.87
C ILE A 133 -4.93 -31.62 15.64
N ASN A 134 -5.43 -32.25 16.69
CA ASN A 134 -6.63 -33.09 16.66
C ASN A 134 -7.82 -32.16 16.95
N GLY A 135 -8.61 -31.82 15.93
CA GLY A 135 -9.65 -30.80 16.01
C GLY A 135 -9.71 -29.91 14.78
N SER A 136 -9.96 -28.62 14.94
CA SER A 136 -10.10 -27.69 13.82
C SER A 136 -9.67 -26.27 14.19
N LEU A 137 -8.90 -25.64 13.29
CA LEU A 137 -8.45 -24.25 13.42
C LEU A 137 -9.01 -23.45 12.23
N SER A 138 -10.12 -22.78 12.46
CA SER A 138 -10.98 -22.26 11.39
C SER A 138 -10.93 -20.72 11.26
N VAL A 139 -11.49 -20.24 10.15
CA VAL A 139 -11.94 -18.85 9.97
C VAL A 139 -13.37 -18.92 9.46
N GLU A 140 -14.29 -18.26 10.16
CA GLU A 140 -15.69 -18.13 9.75
C GLU A 140 -15.99 -16.80 9.08
N GLN A 141 -17.07 -16.76 8.31
CA GLN A 141 -17.56 -15.51 7.71
C GLN A 141 -18.03 -14.51 8.77
N GLU A 142 -17.78 -13.22 8.53
CA GLU A 142 -18.25 -12.16 9.39
C GLU A 142 -19.72 -11.80 9.10
N LEU A 143 -20.53 -11.71 10.16
CA LEU A 143 -21.96 -11.36 10.12
C LEU A 143 -22.18 -9.97 10.71
N HIS A 144 -22.85 -9.07 9.97
CA HIS A 144 -23.13 -7.72 10.47
C HIS A 144 -24.40 -7.67 11.32
N ASN A 145 -24.27 -7.33 12.61
CA ASN A 145 -25.39 -7.26 13.56
C ASN A 145 -26.19 -5.96 13.38
N THR A 146 -27.44 -6.07 12.92
CA THR A 146 -28.37 -4.96 12.66
C THR A 146 -29.33 -4.64 13.81
N GLY A 147 -29.66 -5.62 14.67
CA GLY A 147 -30.54 -5.39 15.81
C GLY A 147 -30.99 -6.67 16.55
N PRO A 148 -31.71 -6.53 17.67
CA PRO A 148 -32.28 -7.67 18.40
C PRO A 148 -33.46 -8.28 17.63
N GLY A 149 -33.35 -9.55 17.24
CA GLY A 149 -34.35 -10.27 16.46
C GLY A 149 -33.86 -10.75 15.09
N ASP A 150 -32.73 -10.20 14.62
CA ASP A 150 -32.08 -10.55 13.36
C ASP A 150 -31.11 -11.74 13.53
N TYR A 151 -31.37 -12.84 12.83
CA TYR A 151 -30.56 -14.08 12.90
C TYR A 151 -30.40 -14.72 11.51
N CYS A 152 -29.25 -15.36 11.27
CA CYS A 152 -29.08 -16.35 10.19
C CYS A 152 -29.46 -17.73 10.74
N SER A 153 -30.34 -18.43 10.06
CA SER A 153 -31.03 -19.65 10.52
C SER A 153 -30.91 -20.84 9.56
N SER A 154 -30.66 -20.60 8.27
CA SER A 154 -30.47 -21.65 7.26
C SER A 154 -29.44 -21.28 6.18
N ILE A 155 -29.04 -22.26 5.36
CA ILE A 155 -28.21 -22.04 4.16
C ILE A 155 -28.94 -21.19 3.10
N GLY A 156 -30.28 -21.27 3.05
CA GLY A 156 -31.10 -20.51 2.11
C GLY A 156 -31.07 -19.00 2.37
N ASP A 157 -30.89 -18.61 3.64
CA ASP A 157 -30.89 -17.21 4.09
C ASP A 157 -29.81 -16.37 3.38
N ARG A 158 -28.79 -16.99 2.76
CA ARG A 158 -27.83 -16.31 1.87
C ARG A 158 -28.47 -15.60 0.67
N TYR A 159 -29.69 -15.97 0.28
CA TYR A 159 -30.45 -15.33 -0.80
C TYR A 159 -31.48 -14.33 -0.26
N ASP A 160 -32.18 -14.67 0.82
CA ASP A 160 -33.32 -13.88 1.32
C ASP A 160 -32.94 -12.87 2.42
N SER A 161 -31.84 -13.11 3.14
CA SER A 161 -31.36 -12.23 4.22
C SER A 161 -30.13 -11.41 3.78
N PRO A 162 -30.20 -10.06 3.84
CA PRO A 162 -29.02 -9.19 3.65
C PRO A 162 -27.91 -9.42 4.69
N LEU A 163 -28.23 -10.05 5.82
CA LEU A 163 -27.33 -10.25 6.96
C LEU A 163 -26.29 -11.34 6.67
N CYS A 164 -26.75 -12.47 6.13
CA CYS A 164 -25.91 -13.63 5.86
C CYS A 164 -25.00 -13.41 4.63
N LYS A 165 -25.31 -12.38 3.82
CA LYS A 165 -24.53 -11.90 2.68
C LYS A 165 -23.37 -10.96 3.05
N SER A 166 -23.41 -10.28 4.20
CA SER A 166 -22.65 -9.03 4.40
C SER A 166 -22.00 -8.90 5.80
N PRO A 167 -20.68 -8.58 5.88
CA PRO A 167 -19.70 -8.54 4.79
C PRO A 167 -19.35 -9.95 4.26
N GLY A 168 -19.79 -11.02 4.95
CA GLY A 168 -19.38 -12.38 4.64
C GLY A 168 -17.89 -12.56 4.94
N SER A 169 -17.17 -13.23 4.04
CA SER A 169 -15.73 -13.43 4.14
C SER A 169 -14.92 -12.35 3.40
N LEU A 170 -15.57 -11.40 2.69
CA LEU A 170 -14.88 -10.36 1.89
C LEU A 170 -13.87 -9.55 2.68
N ASN A 171 -14.10 -9.37 3.98
CA ASN A 171 -13.22 -8.61 4.88
C ASN A 171 -12.22 -9.51 5.67
N ASN A 172 -12.24 -10.83 5.51
CA ASN A 172 -11.42 -11.76 6.31
C ASN A 172 -9.94 -11.79 5.87
N PHE A 173 -9.25 -10.67 6.14
CA PHE A 173 -7.87 -10.43 5.79
C PHE A 173 -6.89 -10.78 6.92
N TRP A 174 -5.59 -10.66 6.59
CA TRP A 174 -4.45 -10.54 7.50
C TRP A 174 -4.42 -11.59 8.60
N ARG A 175 -4.30 -12.85 8.20
CA ARG A 175 -4.07 -13.99 9.09
C ARG A 175 -3.23 -15.03 8.37
N GLY A 176 -3.04 -16.21 8.94
CA GLY A 176 -2.33 -17.28 8.22
C GLY A 176 -2.12 -18.52 9.07
N MET A 177 -2.00 -19.66 8.42
CA MET A 177 -1.68 -20.93 9.06
C MET A 177 -0.57 -21.65 8.31
N SER A 178 0.47 -22.13 9.02
CA SER A 178 1.58 -22.79 8.35
C SER A 178 2.29 -23.93 9.08
N ASN A 179 2.92 -24.81 8.30
CA ASN A 179 3.88 -25.83 8.76
C ASN A 179 3.35 -26.74 9.90
N LEU A 180 2.09 -27.16 9.80
CA LEU A 180 1.41 -28.05 10.75
C LEU A 180 0.41 -28.97 10.04
N SER A 181 0.05 -30.07 10.67
CA SER A 181 -1.04 -30.95 10.26
C SER A 181 -2.27 -30.80 11.16
N ILE A 182 -3.45 -30.96 10.57
CA ILE A 182 -4.73 -31.05 11.28
C ILE A 182 -5.34 -32.41 10.98
N ASP A 183 -5.78 -33.08 12.05
CA ASP A 183 -6.62 -34.27 12.04
C ASP A 183 -8.06 -33.84 12.42
N PRO A 184 -8.99 -33.73 11.46
CA PRO A 184 -10.28 -33.06 11.67
C PRO A 184 -11.29 -33.84 12.51
N VAL A 185 -11.28 -33.61 13.84
CA VAL A 185 -12.28 -34.17 14.75
C VAL A 185 -13.65 -33.49 14.56
N PRO A 186 -14.74 -34.24 14.29
CA PRO A 186 -16.04 -33.68 13.93
C PRO A 186 -16.72 -32.90 15.06
N ASN A 187 -17.39 -31.79 14.71
CA ASN A 187 -17.89 -30.82 15.70
C ASN A 187 -19.19 -30.10 15.30
N GLN A 188 -20.29 -30.85 15.26
CA GLN A 188 -21.65 -30.34 15.08
C GLN A 188 -22.16 -29.42 16.21
N ALA A 189 -21.35 -29.14 17.24
CA ALA A 189 -21.74 -28.36 18.42
C ALA A 189 -21.15 -26.93 18.47
N PHE A 190 -20.14 -26.61 17.63
CA PHE A 190 -19.48 -25.29 17.65
C PHE A 190 -19.60 -24.52 16.33
N TYR A 191 -19.42 -25.18 15.18
CA TYR A 191 -19.48 -24.53 13.86
C TYR A 191 -20.77 -24.85 13.09
N ASP A 192 -21.30 -26.06 13.20
CA ASP A 192 -22.47 -26.49 12.41
C ASP A 192 -23.75 -26.64 13.26
N ALA A 193 -23.74 -26.10 14.48
CA ALA A 193 -24.83 -26.20 15.45
C ALA A 193 -26.11 -25.54 14.94
N GLY A 194 -27.07 -26.36 14.51
CA GLY A 194 -28.35 -25.95 13.93
C GLY A 194 -28.45 -26.10 12.40
N ASN A 195 -27.38 -26.49 11.70
CA ASN A 195 -27.35 -26.54 10.24
C ASN A 195 -27.19 -27.96 9.68
N ALA A 196 -28.27 -28.76 9.75
CA ALA A 196 -28.30 -30.15 9.28
C ALA A 196 -28.14 -30.35 7.75
N ALA A 197 -27.94 -29.27 6.98
CA ALA A 197 -27.70 -29.32 5.53
C ALA A 197 -26.21 -29.24 5.15
N GLN A 198 -25.29 -29.13 6.12
CA GLN A 198 -23.84 -29.30 5.91
C GLN A 198 -23.36 -30.61 6.53
N ASN A 199 -23.38 -31.71 5.76
CA ASN A 199 -22.82 -33.02 6.19
C ASN A 199 -21.28 -33.08 6.11
N HIS A 200 -20.59 -31.94 6.23
CA HIS A 200 -19.13 -31.82 6.14
C HIS A 200 -18.48 -32.07 7.51
N THR A 201 -18.77 -33.21 8.15
CA THR A 201 -18.51 -33.42 9.58
C THR A 201 -17.04 -33.27 9.97
N ASN A 202 -16.11 -33.72 9.12
CA ASN A 202 -14.68 -33.77 9.39
C ASN A 202 -13.94 -32.61 8.70
N SER A 203 -14.45 -31.39 8.79
CA SER A 203 -13.95 -30.25 8.00
C SER A 203 -13.07 -29.25 8.76
N VAL A 204 -12.18 -28.61 8.00
CA VAL A 204 -11.47 -27.38 8.39
C VAL A 204 -11.98 -26.26 7.49
N ARG A 205 -12.47 -25.17 8.09
CA ARG A 205 -13.08 -24.06 7.35
C ARG A 205 -12.15 -22.85 7.33
N TRP A 206 -11.75 -22.39 6.16
CA TRP A 206 -10.83 -21.27 5.95
C TRP A 206 -11.51 -20.19 5.10
N ALA A 207 -12.58 -19.60 5.64
CA ALA A 207 -13.43 -18.63 4.96
C ALA A 207 -12.78 -17.23 4.89
N VAL A 208 -11.78 -17.08 4.02
CA VAL A 208 -10.90 -15.91 3.95
C VAL A 208 -11.01 -15.12 2.65
N SER A 209 -10.39 -13.94 2.63
CA SER A 209 -10.06 -13.20 1.41
C SER A 209 -8.54 -12.95 1.30
N GLN A 210 -8.08 -11.83 0.74
CA GLN A 210 -6.66 -11.56 0.49
C GLN A 210 -5.79 -11.55 1.77
N ALA A 211 -4.48 -11.85 1.60
CA ALA A 211 -3.48 -11.90 2.68
C ALA A 211 -3.84 -12.83 3.87
N ALA A 212 -4.37 -14.01 3.55
CA ALA A 212 -4.65 -15.09 4.50
C ALA A 212 -4.09 -16.46 4.03
N PRO A 213 -2.76 -16.60 3.84
CA PRO A 213 -2.16 -17.80 3.26
C PRO A 213 -2.30 -19.06 4.12
N LEU A 214 -2.47 -20.20 3.42
CA LEU A 214 -2.17 -21.54 3.92
C LEU A 214 -0.84 -22.01 3.30
N ARG A 215 0.15 -22.36 4.12
CA ARG A 215 1.47 -22.81 3.62
C ARG A 215 1.98 -24.03 4.37
N ARG A 216 2.33 -25.12 3.68
CA ARG A 216 2.82 -26.34 4.35
C ARG A 216 1.81 -26.83 5.39
N ILE A 217 0.54 -26.91 5.00
CA ILE A 217 -0.51 -27.50 5.81
C ILE A 217 -0.76 -28.92 5.34
N HIS A 218 -1.03 -29.83 6.27
CA HIS A 218 -1.48 -31.19 5.97
C HIS A 218 -2.86 -31.40 6.61
N ILE A 219 -3.93 -31.34 5.81
CA ILE A 219 -5.27 -31.75 6.25
C ILE A 219 -5.39 -33.24 6.00
N LYS A 220 -5.38 -34.01 7.08
CA LYS A 220 -5.38 -35.48 7.08
C LYS A 220 -6.78 -36.04 6.85
N ASP A 221 -6.84 -37.21 6.24
CA ASP A 221 -8.10 -37.92 6.00
C ASP A 221 -7.92 -39.44 6.01
N ASP A 222 -8.20 -40.06 7.16
CA ASP A 222 -8.17 -41.52 7.31
C ASP A 222 -9.42 -42.21 6.69
N ALA A 223 -10.38 -41.45 6.12
CA ALA A 223 -11.70 -41.96 5.73
C ALA A 223 -12.26 -41.50 4.36
N ASN A 224 -11.54 -40.63 3.62
CA ASN A 224 -12.06 -39.89 2.45
C ASN A 224 -13.30 -39.03 2.76
N ALA A 225 -13.38 -38.47 3.97
CA ALA A 225 -14.49 -37.64 4.47
C ALA A 225 -14.06 -36.26 5.02
N ALA A 226 -12.75 -35.99 5.08
CA ALA A 226 -12.22 -34.72 5.56
C ALA A 226 -12.07 -33.70 4.43
N GLN A 227 -12.36 -32.44 4.73
CA GLN A 227 -12.45 -31.40 3.71
C GLN A 227 -11.86 -30.07 4.13
N LEU A 228 -11.26 -29.36 3.18
CA LEU A 228 -10.86 -27.97 3.32
C LEU A 228 -11.94 -27.08 2.68
N LEU A 229 -12.82 -26.52 3.51
CA LEU A 229 -13.90 -25.63 3.08
C LEU A 229 -13.36 -24.19 3.01
N LEU A 230 -13.24 -23.61 1.82
CA LEU A 230 -12.74 -22.22 1.66
C LEU A 230 -13.87 -21.17 1.81
N ILE A 231 -15.03 -21.58 2.31
CA ILE A 231 -16.28 -20.81 2.34
C ILE A 231 -16.89 -20.82 3.75
N GLY A 232 -17.57 -19.73 4.15
CA GLY A 232 -18.16 -19.59 5.49
C GLY A 232 -19.45 -20.39 5.69
N GLN A 233 -19.85 -20.57 6.95
CA GLN A 233 -21.05 -21.32 7.38
C GLN A 233 -22.34 -21.07 6.56
N TYR A 234 -22.56 -19.84 6.06
CA TYR A 234 -23.76 -19.46 5.31
C TYR A 234 -23.48 -19.10 3.84
N TYR A 235 -22.30 -19.46 3.31
CA TYR A 235 -21.89 -19.13 1.94
C TYR A 235 -21.96 -17.62 1.60
N GLY A 236 -21.64 -16.76 2.57
CA GLY A 236 -21.40 -15.33 2.32
C GLY A 236 -20.22 -15.12 1.36
N TYR A 237 -20.22 -13.98 0.65
CA TYR A 237 -19.21 -13.68 -0.38
C TYR A 237 -17.77 -13.78 0.14
N ALA A 238 -16.84 -14.24 -0.71
CA ALA A 238 -15.43 -14.40 -0.36
C ALA A 238 -14.51 -14.08 -1.56
N SER A 239 -13.37 -13.44 -1.30
CA SER A 239 -12.42 -12.98 -2.33
C SER A 239 -10.98 -13.45 -2.01
N GLY A 240 -10.84 -14.76 -1.82
CA GLY A 240 -9.55 -15.42 -1.61
C GLY A 240 -8.65 -15.38 -2.85
N GLY A 241 -7.50 -16.04 -2.83
CA GLY A 241 -6.87 -16.70 -1.69
C GLY A 241 -5.66 -17.49 -2.15
N PHE A 242 -4.85 -17.98 -1.20
CA PHE A 242 -3.55 -18.54 -1.49
C PHE A 242 -3.28 -19.80 -0.67
N MET A 243 -2.97 -20.90 -1.38
CA MET A 243 -2.44 -22.13 -0.78
C MET A 243 -1.17 -22.58 -1.50
N ALA A 244 -0.13 -22.95 -0.75
CA ALA A 244 1.12 -23.43 -1.33
C ALA A 244 1.82 -24.52 -0.50
N SER A 245 2.41 -25.51 -1.18
CA SER A 245 3.19 -26.58 -0.54
C SER A 245 2.38 -27.36 0.50
N SER A 246 1.06 -27.48 0.31
CA SER A 246 0.13 -28.14 1.24
C SER A 246 -0.34 -29.49 0.71
N LYS A 247 -0.77 -30.37 1.63
CA LYS A 247 -1.40 -31.66 1.35
C LYS A 247 -2.82 -31.67 1.91
N VAL A 248 -3.81 -32.05 1.11
CA VAL A 248 -5.21 -32.21 1.54
C VAL A 248 -5.69 -33.58 1.05
N ASP A 249 -5.92 -34.49 1.98
CA ASP A 249 -6.17 -35.91 1.64
C ASP A 249 -7.58 -36.18 1.12
N GLY A 250 -8.50 -35.23 1.32
CA GLY A 250 -9.83 -35.21 0.73
C GLY A 250 -10.06 -33.98 -0.17
N GLU A 251 -11.31 -33.54 -0.25
CA GLU A 251 -11.76 -32.48 -1.17
C GLU A 251 -11.42 -31.07 -0.67
N VAL A 252 -10.96 -30.20 -1.57
CA VAL A 252 -10.94 -28.75 -1.36
C VAL A 252 -12.21 -28.15 -1.98
N TYR A 253 -13.07 -27.57 -1.14
CA TYR A 253 -14.38 -27.06 -1.54
C TYR A 253 -14.41 -25.53 -1.51
N ALA A 254 -14.39 -24.90 -2.68
CA ALA A 254 -14.29 -23.45 -2.85
C ALA A 254 -15.64 -22.73 -2.91
N ALA A 255 -16.68 -23.41 -3.41
CA ALA A 255 -18.06 -22.92 -3.55
C ALA A 255 -18.20 -21.47 -4.06
N GLY A 256 -18.40 -20.51 -3.15
CA GLY A 256 -18.65 -19.10 -3.44
C GLY A 256 -17.41 -18.19 -3.47
N GLN A 257 -16.20 -18.75 -3.35
CA GLN A 257 -14.95 -18.01 -3.54
C GLN A 257 -14.84 -17.45 -4.96
N GLN A 258 -14.67 -16.14 -5.11
CA GLN A 258 -14.60 -15.46 -6.41
C GLN A 258 -13.42 -15.97 -7.28
N GLN A 259 -12.26 -16.10 -6.65
CA GLN A 259 -11.04 -16.63 -7.25
C GLN A 259 -10.17 -17.33 -6.19
N TRP A 260 -9.19 -18.12 -6.62
CA TRP A 260 -8.20 -18.73 -5.74
C TRP A 260 -6.92 -19.10 -6.49
N TYR A 261 -5.79 -19.15 -5.78
CA TYR A 261 -4.54 -19.71 -6.28
C TYR A 261 -4.02 -20.85 -5.38
N THR A 262 -3.81 -22.01 -5.98
CA THR A 262 -3.14 -23.14 -5.34
C THR A 262 -1.88 -23.49 -6.13
N ARG A 263 -0.71 -23.54 -5.47
CA ARG A 263 0.53 -24.01 -6.10
C ARG A 263 1.21 -25.16 -5.37
N ASP A 264 1.98 -25.95 -6.10
CA ASP A 264 2.97 -26.90 -5.57
C ASP A 264 2.41 -27.80 -4.45
N SER A 265 1.20 -28.33 -4.62
CA SER A 265 0.42 -28.96 -3.55
C SER A 265 -0.12 -30.31 -4.01
N ASP A 266 -0.48 -31.16 -3.05
CA ASP A 266 -1.09 -32.46 -3.27
C ASP A 266 -2.52 -32.41 -2.73
N ILE A 267 -3.53 -32.58 -3.58
CA ILE A 267 -4.94 -32.64 -3.17
C ILE A 267 -5.59 -33.90 -3.74
N HIS A 268 -6.64 -34.43 -3.10
CA HIS A 268 -7.42 -35.51 -3.72
C HIS A 268 -8.30 -34.97 -4.86
N SER A 269 -9.03 -33.89 -4.59
CA SER A 269 -9.92 -33.24 -5.57
C SER A 269 -10.17 -31.76 -5.26
N TRP A 270 -10.70 -31.04 -6.24
CA TRP A 270 -11.17 -29.67 -6.11
C TRP A 270 -12.62 -29.55 -6.60
N ASN A 271 -13.43 -28.75 -5.89
CA ASN A 271 -14.84 -28.56 -6.21
C ASN A 271 -15.27 -27.09 -5.97
N GLY A 272 -16.09 -26.56 -6.86
CA GLY A 272 -16.55 -25.17 -6.86
C GLY A 272 -15.64 -24.20 -7.63
N SER A 273 -16.25 -23.31 -8.40
CA SER A 273 -15.56 -22.29 -9.21
C SER A 273 -16.50 -21.13 -9.50
N VAL A 274 -15.99 -19.89 -9.54
CA VAL A 274 -16.81 -18.68 -9.73
C VAL A 274 -16.30 -17.84 -10.91
N TRP A 275 -15.11 -17.22 -10.79
CA TRP A 275 -14.52 -16.43 -11.88
C TRP A 275 -13.13 -16.89 -12.31
N ASN A 276 -12.21 -17.17 -11.37
CA ASN A 276 -10.80 -17.45 -11.69
C ASN A 276 -10.12 -18.41 -10.68
N MET A 277 -10.23 -19.73 -10.89
CA MET A 277 -9.56 -20.72 -10.03
C MET A 277 -8.28 -21.22 -10.71
N VAL A 278 -7.12 -20.89 -10.17
CA VAL A 278 -5.81 -21.06 -10.83
C VAL A 278 -4.94 -22.07 -10.10
N PHE A 279 -4.31 -22.97 -10.86
CA PHE A 279 -3.48 -24.06 -10.36
C PHE A 279 -2.11 -24.08 -11.05
N SER A 280 -1.05 -24.38 -10.31
CA SER A 280 0.26 -24.73 -10.89
C SER A 280 1.01 -25.72 -10.00
N GLY A 281 1.59 -26.78 -10.57
CA GLY A 281 2.26 -27.83 -9.78
C GLY A 281 1.35 -28.57 -8.79
N VAL A 282 0.03 -28.62 -9.04
CA VAL A 282 -0.94 -29.24 -8.14
C VAL A 282 -1.27 -30.65 -8.60
N ASN A 283 -0.83 -31.65 -7.84
CA ASN A 283 -1.23 -33.04 -8.03
C ASN A 283 -2.69 -33.20 -7.56
N GLY A 284 -3.51 -33.88 -8.36
CA GLY A 284 -4.97 -33.93 -8.16
C GLY A 284 -5.72 -32.62 -8.44
N GLY A 285 -5.02 -31.59 -8.96
CA GLY A 285 -5.66 -30.39 -9.48
C GLY A 285 -6.54 -30.68 -10.70
N PRO A 286 -7.63 -29.93 -10.92
CA PRO A 286 -8.54 -30.15 -12.05
C PRO A 286 -7.88 -29.83 -13.39
N ALA A 287 -8.46 -30.35 -14.48
CA ALA A 287 -8.04 -30.00 -15.83
C ALA A 287 -8.31 -28.51 -16.15
N ASP A 288 -7.60 -27.98 -17.14
CA ASP A 288 -7.76 -26.61 -17.63
C ASP A 288 -8.96 -26.49 -18.58
N ASP A 289 -10.11 -26.03 -18.07
CA ASP A 289 -11.38 -25.95 -18.82
C ASP A 289 -11.90 -24.52 -19.07
N TYR A 290 -11.32 -23.52 -18.37
CA TYR A 290 -11.62 -22.09 -18.40
C TYR A 290 -12.26 -21.54 -19.70
N PRO A 291 -13.45 -20.92 -19.65
CA PRO A 291 -14.22 -20.58 -20.86
C PRO A 291 -13.67 -19.38 -21.64
N ASP A 292 -14.24 -19.18 -22.83
CA ASP A 292 -14.10 -17.95 -23.61
C ASP A 292 -15.49 -17.36 -23.94
N SER A 293 -15.65 -16.04 -23.79
CA SER A 293 -16.92 -15.35 -24.05
C SER A 293 -17.18 -15.00 -25.52
N ALA A 294 -16.17 -15.10 -26.40
CA ALA A 294 -16.35 -15.02 -27.85
C ALA A 294 -16.78 -16.37 -28.44
N GLU A 295 -16.30 -17.48 -27.88
CA GLU A 295 -16.75 -18.84 -28.23
C GLU A 295 -18.15 -19.14 -27.67
N ASN A 296 -18.41 -18.74 -26.42
CA ASN A 296 -19.70 -18.92 -25.74
C ASN A 296 -20.12 -17.63 -25.00
N PRO A 297 -21.03 -16.82 -25.55
CA PRO A 297 -21.56 -15.63 -24.88
C PRO A 297 -22.16 -15.89 -23.50
N ASN A 298 -22.67 -17.11 -23.26
CA ASN A 298 -23.22 -17.56 -21.98
C ASN A 298 -22.16 -18.20 -21.07
N ALA A 299 -20.87 -17.95 -21.29
CA ALA A 299 -19.74 -18.48 -20.51
C ALA A 299 -19.90 -18.39 -18.97
N HIS A 300 -20.74 -17.48 -18.45
CA HIS A 300 -21.11 -17.46 -17.04
C HIS A 300 -21.66 -18.80 -16.52
N ASP A 301 -22.45 -19.50 -17.33
CA ASP A 301 -23.10 -20.79 -17.02
C ASP A 301 -22.17 -22.00 -17.18
N ALA A 302 -20.95 -21.79 -17.71
CA ALA A 302 -19.98 -22.88 -17.86
C ALA A 302 -19.68 -23.48 -16.48
N THR A 303 -19.87 -24.79 -16.33
CA THR A 303 -19.90 -25.49 -15.02
C THR A 303 -18.65 -25.26 -14.18
N ASN A 304 -17.51 -25.13 -14.85
CA ASN A 304 -16.19 -24.90 -14.25
C ASN A 304 -15.53 -23.64 -14.85
N LYS A 305 -14.56 -23.08 -14.13
CA LYS A 305 -13.69 -21.96 -14.55
C LYS A 305 -12.23 -22.22 -14.12
N TYR A 306 -11.71 -23.43 -14.39
CA TYR A 306 -10.40 -23.86 -13.91
C TYR A 306 -9.29 -23.50 -14.90
N ALA A 307 -8.27 -22.80 -14.44
CA ALA A 307 -7.06 -22.45 -15.18
C ALA A 307 -5.86 -23.22 -14.61
N ASN A 308 -5.53 -24.38 -15.17
CA ASN A 308 -4.38 -25.17 -14.74
C ASN A 308 -3.18 -24.92 -15.66
N TYR A 309 -2.07 -24.44 -15.09
CA TYR A 309 -0.84 -24.13 -15.80
C TYR A 309 0.02 -25.38 -16.12
N GLY A 310 -0.22 -26.50 -15.44
CA GLY A 310 0.78 -27.57 -15.30
C GLY A 310 1.83 -27.21 -14.24
N ASN A 311 3.03 -27.79 -14.30
CA ASN A 311 4.09 -27.57 -13.30
C ASN A 311 4.48 -26.09 -13.15
N THR A 312 4.74 -25.65 -11.91
CA THR A 312 5.19 -24.29 -11.61
C THR A 312 6.62 -24.09 -12.12
N PRO A 313 6.89 -23.20 -13.10
CA PRO A 313 8.20 -23.16 -13.79
C PRO A 313 9.39 -22.91 -12.86
N ILE A 314 9.18 -22.05 -11.87
CA ILE A 314 10.07 -21.82 -10.74
C ILE A 314 9.21 -21.37 -9.55
N SER A 315 9.53 -21.87 -8.35
CA SER A 315 8.92 -21.44 -7.10
C SER A 315 9.90 -21.57 -5.93
N ARG A 316 9.56 -20.93 -4.80
CA ARG A 316 10.28 -21.06 -3.55
C ARG A 316 9.30 -20.84 -2.40
N ASP A 317 9.33 -21.71 -1.40
CA ASP A 317 8.52 -21.53 -0.20
C ASP A 317 9.10 -20.47 0.75
N ALA A 318 8.19 -19.81 1.48
CA ALA A 318 8.53 -18.81 2.47
C ALA A 318 9.42 -19.40 3.59
N PRO A 319 10.49 -18.71 4.03
CA PRO A 319 11.25 -19.10 5.21
C PRO A 319 10.38 -19.13 6.47
N PHE A 320 10.57 -20.15 7.32
CA PHE A 320 9.76 -20.38 8.52
C PHE A 320 10.61 -20.72 9.75
N LEU A 321 10.05 -20.43 10.94
CA LEU A 321 10.69 -20.72 12.22
C LEU A 321 10.52 -22.21 12.57
N THR A 322 11.59 -22.83 13.05
CA THR A 322 11.65 -24.22 13.50
C THR A 322 12.25 -24.30 14.90
N TRP A 323 12.02 -25.41 15.60
CA TRP A 323 12.61 -25.71 16.90
C TRP A 323 13.02 -27.18 16.98
N ASP A 324 14.23 -27.41 17.47
CA ASP A 324 14.76 -28.72 17.83
C ASP A 324 15.33 -28.66 19.27
N ALA A 325 15.29 -29.79 19.98
CA ALA A 325 15.68 -29.86 21.39
C ALA A 325 17.20 -29.76 21.59
N ALA A 326 18.02 -30.18 20.62
CA ALA A 326 19.48 -30.15 20.73
C ALA A 326 20.08 -28.84 20.19
N THR A 327 19.53 -28.31 19.09
CA THR A 327 20.05 -27.14 18.36
C THR A 327 19.29 -25.84 18.61
N GLY A 328 18.09 -25.92 19.22
CA GLY A 328 17.26 -24.76 19.56
C GLY A 328 16.41 -24.27 18.39
N TYR A 329 16.05 -22.99 18.42
CA TYR A 329 15.33 -22.32 17.35
C TYR A 329 16.24 -22.01 16.15
N SER A 330 15.71 -22.26 14.95
CA SER A 330 16.36 -21.94 13.68
C SER A 330 15.32 -21.48 12.66
N VAL A 331 15.71 -20.66 11.69
CA VAL A 331 14.88 -20.35 10.52
C VAL A 331 15.29 -21.27 9.37
N PHE A 332 14.37 -22.10 8.89
CA PHE A 332 14.59 -22.87 7.67
C PHE A 332 14.31 -21.98 6.46
N VAL A 333 15.26 -21.94 5.52
CA VAL A 333 15.18 -21.20 4.27
C VAL A 333 15.12 -22.22 3.12
N PRO A 334 13.94 -22.48 2.53
CA PRO A 334 13.80 -23.42 1.42
C PRO A 334 14.70 -23.05 0.23
N ASP A 335 15.20 -24.05 -0.49
CA ASP A 335 15.78 -23.86 -1.82
C ASP A 335 14.66 -23.65 -2.85
N ALA A 336 14.97 -22.96 -3.96
CA ALA A 336 14.05 -22.78 -5.07
C ALA A 336 13.94 -24.08 -5.90
N ARG A 337 12.72 -24.45 -6.28
CA ARG A 337 12.43 -25.58 -7.17
C ARG A 337 12.10 -25.06 -8.58
N THR A 338 12.52 -25.78 -9.62
CA THR A 338 12.12 -25.54 -11.01
C THR A 338 11.21 -26.65 -11.51
N ASN A 339 10.26 -26.32 -12.38
CA ASN A 339 9.19 -27.22 -12.85
C ASN A 339 8.51 -27.99 -11.69
N ALA A 340 8.23 -27.28 -10.60
CA ALA A 340 7.74 -27.85 -9.36
C ALA A 340 6.32 -28.45 -9.51
N ALA A 341 6.11 -29.56 -8.81
CA ALA A 341 4.81 -30.18 -8.57
C ALA A 341 4.83 -30.88 -7.21
N GLY A 342 3.69 -30.94 -6.54
CA GLY A 342 3.54 -31.48 -5.19
C GLY A 342 4.35 -30.74 -4.12
N VAL A 343 4.17 -31.15 -2.87
CA VAL A 343 4.80 -30.53 -1.70
C VAL A 343 6.34 -30.59 -1.73
N GLN A 344 7.01 -29.65 -1.05
CA GLN A 344 8.47 -29.64 -0.92
C GLN A 344 8.99 -30.58 0.19
N TRP A 345 8.11 -31.06 1.07
CA TRP A 345 8.44 -31.75 2.32
C TRP A 345 8.04 -33.23 2.30
N THR A 346 8.52 -33.98 3.30
CA THR A 346 8.05 -35.35 3.61
C THR A 346 7.68 -35.40 5.10
N PRO A 347 7.00 -36.45 5.61
CA PRO A 347 6.59 -36.51 7.02
C PRO A 347 7.74 -36.33 8.05
N THR A 348 8.99 -36.54 7.63
CA THR A 348 10.19 -36.45 8.46
C THR A 348 11.21 -35.39 8.01
N SER A 349 10.96 -34.63 6.93
CA SER A 349 11.94 -33.67 6.38
C SER A 349 11.30 -32.39 5.87
N ALA A 350 11.99 -31.26 6.05
CA ALA A 350 11.56 -29.96 5.54
C ALA A 350 11.58 -29.84 4.01
N GLY A 351 12.37 -30.67 3.34
CA GLY A 351 12.75 -30.52 1.93
C GLY A 351 14.17 -29.99 1.75
N ALA A 352 14.55 -29.68 0.51
CA ALA A 352 15.82 -28.99 0.21
C ALA A 352 15.78 -27.52 0.70
N GLY A 353 16.87 -27.07 1.32
CA GLY A 353 17.03 -25.74 1.89
C GLY A 353 18.11 -25.69 2.97
N VAL A 354 18.28 -24.52 3.59
CA VAL A 354 19.30 -24.26 4.61
C VAL A 354 18.64 -23.84 5.92
N SER A 355 18.94 -24.54 7.01
CA SER A 355 18.61 -24.09 8.37
C SER A 355 19.64 -23.07 8.86
N ARG A 356 19.15 -21.95 9.39
CA ARG A 356 19.97 -20.86 9.98
C ARG A 356 19.65 -20.76 11.47
N SER A 357 20.64 -20.99 12.34
CA SER A 357 20.45 -20.87 13.79
C SER A 357 19.98 -19.46 14.15
N LEU A 358 19.10 -19.33 15.14
CA LEU A 358 18.62 -18.01 15.58
C LEU A 358 19.74 -17.14 16.19
N ASN A 359 20.89 -17.73 16.55
CA ASN A 359 22.13 -17.03 16.92
C ASN A 359 22.71 -16.16 15.77
N ASP A 360 22.25 -16.36 14.53
CA ASP A 360 22.56 -15.51 13.37
C ASP A 360 21.52 -14.41 13.09
N PHE A 361 20.49 -14.29 13.95
CA PHE A 361 19.45 -13.29 13.86
C PHE A 361 19.54 -12.25 14.99
N VAL A 362 19.12 -11.02 14.67
CA VAL A 362 18.69 -10.04 15.66
C VAL A 362 17.16 -10.07 15.74
N VAL A 363 16.63 -10.39 16.93
CA VAL A 363 15.19 -10.45 17.20
C VAL A 363 14.70 -9.10 17.71
N PHE A 364 14.01 -8.38 16.83
CA PHE A 364 13.38 -7.10 17.12
C PHE A 364 11.96 -7.25 17.62
N LYS A 365 11.66 -6.47 18.66
CA LYS A 365 10.37 -6.21 19.30
C LYS A 365 10.11 -4.70 19.23
N PRO A 366 8.86 -4.21 19.29
CA PRO A 366 8.58 -2.78 19.15
C PRO A 366 9.28 -1.87 20.19
N GLY A 367 9.71 -2.43 21.33
CA GLY A 367 10.43 -1.72 22.39
C GLY A 367 11.97 -1.70 22.28
N ASN A 368 12.61 -2.52 21.42
CA ASN A 368 14.07 -2.52 21.24
C ASN A 368 14.52 -2.14 19.81
N PHE A 369 13.60 -1.99 18.86
CA PHE A 369 13.93 -1.67 17.48
C PHE A 369 14.38 -0.22 17.28
N THR A 370 15.47 -0.05 16.54
CA THR A 370 15.78 1.16 15.77
C THR A 370 16.28 0.77 14.39
N ALA A 371 15.99 1.56 13.37
CA ALA A 371 16.46 1.30 12.01
C ALA A 371 18.01 1.31 11.94
N THR A 372 18.67 2.16 12.72
CA THR A 372 20.14 2.22 12.80
C THR A 372 20.76 0.95 13.40
N ALA A 373 20.15 0.36 14.44
CA ALA A 373 20.60 -0.93 14.98
C ALA A 373 20.35 -2.09 14.00
N ALA A 374 19.22 -2.06 13.27
CA ALA A 374 18.93 -3.04 12.23
C ALA A 374 19.90 -2.95 11.05
N ASN A 375 20.23 -1.73 10.59
CA ASN A 375 21.25 -1.49 9.57
C ASN A 375 22.65 -1.88 10.05
N SER A 376 22.97 -1.70 11.34
CA SER A 376 24.22 -2.17 11.93
C SER A 376 24.32 -3.71 11.93
N ALA A 377 23.22 -4.41 12.21
CA ALA A 377 23.16 -5.87 12.13
C ALA A 377 23.27 -6.39 10.68
N LEU A 378 22.57 -5.77 9.73
CA LEU A 378 22.68 -6.08 8.30
C LEU A 378 24.09 -5.86 7.76
N ALA A 379 24.75 -4.76 8.15
CA ALA A 379 26.14 -4.48 7.78
C ALA A 379 27.13 -5.52 8.35
N ALA A 380 26.85 -6.03 9.56
CA ALA A 380 27.57 -7.14 10.19
C ALA A 380 27.21 -8.53 9.62
N GLY A 381 26.36 -8.61 8.59
CA GLY A 381 25.96 -9.87 7.94
C GLY A 381 24.95 -10.72 8.72
N LYS A 382 24.28 -10.15 9.73
CA LYS A 382 23.26 -10.84 10.52
C LYS A 382 21.87 -10.68 9.90
N HIS A 383 21.04 -11.70 10.09
CA HIS A 383 19.66 -11.73 9.62
C HIS A 383 18.74 -10.99 10.60
N LEU A 384 17.54 -10.61 10.16
CA LEU A 384 16.56 -9.89 11.00
C LEU A 384 15.29 -10.71 11.20
N LEU A 385 14.81 -10.76 12.44
CA LEU A 385 13.48 -11.29 12.76
C LEU A 385 12.67 -10.23 13.51
N PHE A 386 11.48 -9.91 13.01
CA PHE A 386 10.53 -8.98 13.61
C PHE A 386 9.39 -9.76 14.26
N THR A 387 9.24 -9.65 15.58
CA THR A 387 8.14 -10.32 16.30
C THR A 387 6.82 -9.54 16.17
N PRO A 388 5.66 -10.12 16.50
CA PRO A 388 4.36 -9.52 16.17
C PRO A 388 4.19 -8.16 16.84
N GLY A 389 4.08 -7.10 16.03
CA GLY A 389 4.03 -5.72 16.51
C GLY A 389 4.11 -4.69 15.39
N GLN A 390 4.31 -3.43 15.76
CA GLN A 390 4.39 -2.29 14.83
C GLN A 390 5.70 -1.52 15.02
N TYR A 391 6.36 -1.16 13.93
CA TYR A 391 7.74 -0.67 13.88
C TYR A 391 7.82 0.65 13.10
N SER A 392 8.45 1.69 13.68
CA SER A 392 8.63 2.98 13.02
C SER A 392 10.05 3.09 12.45
N VAL A 393 10.15 3.10 11.13
CA VAL A 393 11.37 2.95 10.34
C VAL A 393 11.82 4.32 9.84
N SER A 394 12.79 4.92 10.53
CA SER A 394 13.26 6.29 10.30
C SER A 394 14.15 6.47 9.06
N GLU A 395 14.77 5.39 8.61
CA GLU A 395 15.66 5.27 7.46
C GLU A 395 15.46 3.86 6.88
N ALA A 396 15.74 3.64 5.60
CA ALA A 396 15.52 2.34 4.97
C ALA A 396 16.40 1.25 5.60
N LEU A 397 15.84 0.03 5.72
CA LEU A 397 16.59 -1.18 6.06
C LEU A 397 17.38 -1.61 4.82
N ASN A 398 18.70 -1.40 4.86
CA ASN A 398 19.57 -1.47 3.70
C ASN A 398 20.30 -2.82 3.59
N VAL A 399 19.74 -3.74 2.79
CA VAL A 399 20.26 -5.10 2.61
C VAL A 399 21.34 -5.10 1.53
N THR A 400 22.60 -5.20 1.96
CA THR A 400 23.80 -5.13 1.10
C THR A 400 24.59 -6.44 1.05
N LYS A 401 24.03 -7.54 1.58
CA LYS A 401 24.64 -8.87 1.61
C LYS A 401 23.71 -9.91 0.96
N PRO A 402 24.23 -10.83 0.13
CA PRO A 402 23.44 -11.96 -0.35
C PRO A 402 23.04 -12.88 0.79
N ASP A 403 22.16 -13.86 0.51
CA ASP A 403 21.65 -14.85 1.49
C ASP A 403 20.91 -14.26 2.71
N THR A 404 20.66 -12.94 2.75
CA THR A 404 20.08 -12.26 3.92
C THR A 404 18.60 -12.57 4.08
N VAL A 405 18.19 -13.02 5.28
CA VAL A 405 16.78 -13.19 5.66
C VAL A 405 16.28 -11.98 6.46
N ILE A 406 15.10 -11.46 6.10
CA ILE A 406 14.26 -10.62 6.94
C ILE A 406 12.89 -11.28 7.08
N LEU A 407 12.58 -11.78 8.28
CA LEU A 407 11.36 -12.53 8.59
C LEU A 407 10.46 -11.76 9.57
N GLY A 408 9.18 -11.60 9.24
CA GLY A 408 8.13 -11.13 10.14
C GLY A 408 7.31 -12.29 10.71
N LEU A 409 7.02 -12.25 12.01
CA LEU A 409 6.07 -13.14 12.67
C LEU A 409 4.78 -12.38 13.00
N GLY A 410 3.61 -13.02 12.90
CA GLY A 410 2.33 -12.41 13.27
C GLY A 410 2.02 -11.09 12.55
N LEU A 411 2.39 -10.99 11.27
CA LEU A 411 2.21 -9.80 10.42
C LEU A 411 2.82 -8.52 11.03
N ALA A 412 4.08 -8.64 11.45
CA ALA A 412 4.93 -7.53 11.87
C ALA A 412 4.84 -6.37 10.87
N THR A 413 4.41 -5.19 11.36
CA THR A 413 4.00 -4.07 10.51
C THR A 413 5.04 -2.93 10.56
N LEU A 414 5.69 -2.65 9.44
CA LEU A 414 6.75 -1.63 9.33
C LEU A 414 6.20 -0.37 8.64
N ARG A 415 6.52 0.82 9.20
CA ARG A 415 6.01 2.12 8.73
C ARG A 415 7.14 3.14 8.57
N PRO A 416 7.30 3.83 7.42
CA PRO A 416 8.34 4.83 7.25
C PRO A 416 7.98 6.12 8.01
N SER A 417 8.92 6.64 8.79
CA SER A 417 8.70 7.85 9.59
C SER A 417 8.82 9.14 8.77
N ASN A 418 9.68 9.15 7.74
CA ASN A 418 10.20 10.36 7.10
C ASN A 418 9.87 10.48 5.60
N GLY A 419 8.99 9.63 5.05
CA GLY A 419 8.79 9.51 3.60
C GLY A 419 9.89 8.68 2.90
N ASN A 420 10.69 7.98 3.69
CA ASN A 420 11.72 7.04 3.25
C ASN A 420 11.11 5.72 2.74
N ALA A 421 11.88 4.97 1.94
CA ALA A 421 11.64 3.54 1.78
C ALA A 421 11.82 2.81 3.12
N VAL A 422 11.14 1.67 3.26
CA VAL A 422 11.18 0.82 4.45
C VAL A 422 12.28 -0.22 4.31
N ILE A 423 12.40 -0.85 3.13
CA ILE A 423 13.45 -1.81 2.80
C ILE A 423 14.04 -1.43 1.43
N THR A 424 15.38 -1.43 1.34
CA THR A 424 16.12 -1.32 0.08
C THR A 424 17.12 -2.46 -0.01
N VAL A 425 17.01 -3.31 -1.02
CA VAL A 425 18.00 -4.34 -1.33
C VAL A 425 18.97 -3.77 -2.37
N GLY A 426 20.27 -3.94 -2.17
CA GLY A 426 21.30 -3.61 -3.17
C GLY A 426 21.30 -4.58 -4.36
N ASP A 427 22.29 -4.48 -5.24
CA ASP A 427 22.46 -5.43 -6.34
C ASP A 427 23.07 -6.75 -5.82
N VAL A 428 22.24 -7.56 -5.15
CA VAL A 428 22.59 -8.84 -4.51
C VAL A 428 21.49 -9.88 -4.67
N SER A 429 21.87 -11.15 -4.75
CA SER A 429 20.96 -12.30 -4.93
C SER A 429 20.67 -13.06 -3.63
N ASN A 430 19.70 -13.98 -3.69
CA ASN A 430 19.25 -14.85 -2.60
C ASN A 430 18.76 -14.17 -1.31
N VAL A 431 18.41 -12.88 -1.35
CA VAL A 431 17.78 -12.20 -0.22
C VAL A 431 16.35 -12.70 -0.06
N SER A 432 15.90 -12.97 1.17
CA SER A 432 14.55 -13.46 1.47
C SER A 432 13.82 -12.46 2.37
N LEU A 433 12.76 -11.84 1.86
CA LEU A 433 11.85 -10.98 2.62
C LEU A 433 10.54 -11.76 2.82
N SER A 434 10.15 -12.01 4.08
CA SER A 434 9.03 -12.93 4.38
C SER A 434 8.10 -12.41 5.49
N GLY A 435 6.77 -12.48 5.29
CA GLY A 435 5.78 -12.32 6.37
C GLY A 435 5.63 -10.90 6.95
N LEU A 436 5.86 -9.86 6.15
CA LEU A 436 5.87 -8.46 6.60
C LEU A 436 4.68 -7.68 6.04
N MET A 437 4.05 -6.87 6.90
CA MET A 437 3.13 -5.82 6.46
C MET A 437 3.85 -4.48 6.38
N LEU A 438 3.65 -3.72 5.32
CA LEU A 438 4.22 -2.39 5.14
C LEU A 438 3.12 -1.36 4.89
N GLU A 439 3.19 -0.23 5.60
CA GLU A 439 2.17 0.82 5.51
C GLU A 439 2.85 2.19 5.41
N PRO A 440 2.57 3.02 4.39
CA PRO A 440 3.08 4.38 4.33
C PRO A 440 2.39 5.25 5.39
N THR A 441 3.03 6.36 5.75
CA THR A 441 2.46 7.38 6.65
C THR A 441 2.07 8.63 5.86
N THR A 442 1.62 9.69 6.53
CA THR A 442 1.23 10.97 5.89
C THR A 442 2.38 11.70 5.18
N ASN A 443 3.62 11.25 5.36
CA ASN A 443 4.77 11.72 4.59
C ASN A 443 4.87 10.84 3.34
N LYS A 444 4.46 11.35 2.15
CA LYS A 444 4.44 10.55 0.90
C LYS A 444 5.81 9.95 0.67
N SER A 445 5.87 8.63 0.56
CA SER A 445 7.11 7.89 0.24
C SER A 445 7.21 7.68 -1.27
N LYS A 446 8.40 7.73 -1.89
CA LYS A 446 8.52 7.40 -3.32
C LYS A 446 8.22 5.91 -3.55
N MET A 447 8.74 5.05 -2.67
CA MET A 447 8.41 3.63 -2.59
C MET A 447 8.55 3.11 -1.17
N LEU A 448 8.01 1.91 -0.88
CA LEU A 448 8.16 1.24 0.41
C LEU A 448 9.20 0.11 0.35
N VAL A 449 9.21 -0.65 -0.74
CA VAL A 449 10.21 -1.69 -1.02
C VAL A 449 10.92 -1.38 -2.33
N GLN A 450 12.25 -1.41 -2.32
CA GLN A 450 13.08 -1.46 -3.52
C GLN A 450 13.92 -2.74 -3.51
N VAL A 451 13.88 -3.52 -4.60
CA VAL A 451 14.67 -4.75 -4.74
C VAL A 451 15.68 -4.56 -5.88
N GLY A 452 16.91 -4.22 -5.51
CA GLY A 452 17.96 -3.78 -6.44
C GLY A 452 17.83 -2.29 -6.80
N PRO A 453 18.95 -1.58 -7.05
CA PRO A 453 18.90 -0.27 -7.70
C PRO A 453 18.39 -0.39 -9.15
N ARG A 454 17.94 0.71 -9.77
CA ARG A 454 17.64 0.69 -11.21
C ARG A 454 18.92 0.41 -12.00
N GLY A 455 18.83 -0.51 -12.96
CA GLY A 455 20.00 -1.06 -13.65
C GLY A 455 20.73 -2.18 -12.89
N ALA A 456 20.11 -2.79 -11.87
CA ALA A 456 20.61 -4.00 -11.21
C ALA A 456 20.93 -5.14 -12.20
N THR A 457 22.04 -5.83 -11.97
CA THR A 457 22.60 -6.87 -12.85
C THR A 457 22.88 -8.20 -12.15
N VAL A 458 22.99 -8.20 -10.81
CA VAL A 458 23.33 -9.40 -10.05
C VAL A 458 22.11 -10.32 -9.98
N ALA A 459 22.21 -11.44 -10.71
CA ALA A 459 21.11 -12.36 -10.93
C ALA A 459 21.56 -13.81 -10.69
N ASN A 460 20.73 -14.61 -10.01
CA ASN A 460 20.95 -16.05 -9.86
C ASN A 460 19.59 -16.77 -9.90
N ALA A 461 19.34 -17.57 -10.94
CA ALA A 461 18.06 -18.23 -11.14
C ALA A 461 17.82 -19.39 -10.17
N ALA A 462 18.88 -20.06 -9.71
CA ALA A 462 18.78 -21.13 -8.71
C ALA A 462 18.73 -20.59 -7.27
N LYS A 463 19.14 -19.33 -7.05
CA LYS A 463 19.11 -18.63 -5.76
C LYS A 463 18.51 -17.23 -5.90
N PRO A 464 17.23 -17.12 -6.29
CA PRO A 464 16.61 -15.83 -6.55
C PRO A 464 16.36 -15.06 -5.25
N THR A 465 16.45 -13.73 -5.33
CA THR A 465 15.87 -12.88 -4.27
C THR A 465 14.35 -13.09 -4.27
N THR A 466 13.76 -13.28 -3.09
CA THR A 466 12.38 -13.78 -2.92
C THR A 466 11.59 -12.88 -1.96
N LEU A 467 10.38 -12.50 -2.37
CA LEU A 467 9.41 -11.78 -1.53
C LEU A 467 8.20 -12.71 -1.31
N SER A 468 7.99 -13.15 -0.07
CA SER A 468 6.89 -14.05 0.31
C SER A 468 5.99 -13.40 1.37
N ASP A 469 4.66 -13.45 1.19
CA ASP A 469 3.70 -12.89 2.15
C ASP A 469 4.01 -11.42 2.55
N ILE A 470 4.42 -10.62 1.56
CA ILE A 470 4.68 -9.19 1.73
C ILE A 470 3.42 -8.41 1.38
N PHE A 471 2.82 -7.77 2.37
CA PHE A 471 1.53 -7.10 2.24
C PHE A 471 1.67 -5.59 2.37
N ILE A 472 1.25 -4.83 1.35
CA ILE A 472 1.21 -3.37 1.41
C ILE A 472 -0.21 -2.90 1.72
N ARG A 473 -0.36 -1.97 2.66
CA ARG A 473 -1.63 -1.27 2.92
C ARG A 473 -1.44 0.24 2.89
N VAL A 474 -1.98 0.90 1.86
CA VAL A 474 -2.00 2.36 1.72
C VAL A 474 -3.35 2.89 2.19
N GLY A 475 -3.46 3.20 3.48
CA GLY A 475 -4.71 3.65 4.09
C GLY A 475 -5.22 2.68 5.16
N GLY A 476 -6.53 2.49 5.26
CA GLY A 476 -7.16 1.45 6.09
C GLY A 476 -7.05 1.70 7.59
N ALA A 477 -5.92 1.32 8.20
CA ALA A 477 -5.69 1.50 9.64
C ALA A 477 -5.12 2.90 10.00
N GLN A 478 -4.58 3.63 9.02
CA GLN A 478 -4.07 5.00 9.17
C GLN A 478 -4.15 5.77 7.85
N TYR A 479 -3.91 7.08 7.86
CA TYR A 479 -3.66 7.84 6.62
C TYR A 479 -2.22 7.58 6.15
N GLY A 480 -2.06 7.25 4.87
CA GLY A 480 -0.76 6.97 4.26
C GLY A 480 -0.76 7.29 2.76
N SER A 481 0.39 7.67 2.21
CA SER A 481 0.57 7.85 0.77
C SER A 481 1.95 7.39 0.28
N VAL A 482 1.98 6.85 -0.92
CA VAL A 482 3.19 6.37 -1.61
C VAL A 482 3.09 6.73 -3.09
N GLU A 483 4.17 6.67 -3.87
CA GLU A 483 4.06 6.78 -5.33
C GLU A 483 3.98 5.38 -5.96
N THR A 484 5.06 4.61 -5.90
CA THR A 484 5.10 3.20 -6.36
C THR A 484 5.33 2.31 -5.15
N ALA A 485 4.38 1.48 -4.74
CA ALA A 485 4.49 0.77 -3.46
C ALA A 485 5.70 -0.20 -3.40
N ILE A 486 5.85 -1.05 -4.41
CA ILE A 486 6.98 -1.98 -4.59
C ILE A 486 7.65 -1.71 -5.94
N GLU A 487 8.98 -1.62 -5.97
CA GLU A 487 9.78 -1.58 -7.20
C GLU A 487 10.83 -2.71 -7.22
N ILE A 488 10.77 -3.56 -8.25
CA ILE A 488 11.63 -4.73 -8.45
C ILE A 488 12.58 -4.49 -9.64
N ASN A 489 13.86 -4.28 -9.37
CA ASN A 489 14.90 -4.07 -10.37
C ASN A 489 15.81 -5.29 -10.56
N SER A 490 16.07 -6.06 -9.50
CA SER A 490 16.90 -7.27 -9.57
C SER A 490 16.29 -8.35 -10.48
N PRO A 491 17.03 -8.87 -11.48
CA PRO A 491 16.54 -9.96 -12.32
C PRO A 491 16.35 -11.28 -11.54
N ASN A 492 15.56 -12.19 -12.12
CA ASN A 492 15.16 -13.49 -11.55
C ASN A 492 14.37 -13.43 -10.22
N THR A 493 14.02 -12.24 -9.71
CA THR A 493 13.27 -12.09 -8.44
C THR A 493 11.98 -12.91 -8.45
N GLN A 494 11.74 -13.63 -7.35
CA GLN A 494 10.50 -14.37 -7.10
C GLN A 494 9.57 -13.53 -6.21
N ILE A 495 8.30 -13.49 -6.60
CA ILE A 495 7.23 -12.77 -5.94
C ILE A 495 6.14 -13.80 -5.63
N ASP A 496 5.86 -14.09 -4.36
CA ASP A 496 5.02 -15.23 -3.95
C ASP A 496 4.02 -14.84 -2.86
N ASN A 497 2.73 -14.78 -3.22
CA ASN A 497 1.66 -14.19 -2.39
C ASN A 497 1.93 -12.73 -1.97
N ILE A 498 1.70 -11.80 -2.90
CA ILE A 498 1.67 -10.36 -2.58
C ILE A 498 0.24 -9.90 -2.55
N TRP A 499 -0.11 -9.13 -1.53
CA TRP A 499 -1.27 -8.23 -1.58
C TRP A 499 -0.81 -6.79 -1.44
N SER A 500 -0.94 -6.01 -2.51
CA SER A 500 -0.65 -4.58 -2.51
C SER A 500 -1.96 -3.81 -2.64
N TRP A 501 -2.45 -3.27 -1.53
CA TRP A 501 -3.80 -2.70 -1.41
C TRP A 501 -3.76 -1.21 -1.14
N ARG A 502 -4.27 -0.39 -2.06
CA ARG A 502 -4.68 0.98 -1.74
C ARG A 502 -6.08 0.91 -1.12
N ALA A 503 -6.22 1.32 0.13
CA ALA A 503 -7.45 1.11 0.89
C ALA A 503 -8.68 1.81 0.28
N ASP A 504 -9.70 1.04 -0.10
CA ASP A 504 -10.99 1.59 -0.54
C ASP A 504 -11.91 1.95 0.66
N HIS A 505 -11.61 1.40 1.84
CA HIS A 505 -12.31 1.62 3.11
C HIS A 505 -11.33 1.58 4.31
N GLY A 506 -11.77 1.97 5.52
CA GLY A 506 -10.86 2.09 6.67
C GLY A 506 -11.50 2.51 7.99
N PHE A 507 -10.63 2.68 9.01
CA PHE A 507 -10.95 3.00 10.42
C PHE A 507 -11.86 4.22 10.65
N ASN A 508 -12.04 5.06 9.62
CA ASN A 508 -12.82 6.28 9.63
C ASN A 508 -13.91 6.34 8.54
N SER A 509 -14.08 5.28 7.76
CA SER A 509 -15.08 5.16 6.69
C SER A 509 -15.20 3.70 6.24
N GLY A 510 -16.24 2.99 6.70
CA GLY A 510 -16.50 1.59 6.33
C GLY A 510 -16.93 1.43 4.86
N VAL A 511 -17.03 0.19 4.38
CA VAL A 511 -17.19 -0.19 2.95
C VAL A 511 -18.24 0.66 2.19
N GLY A 512 -19.42 0.86 2.77
CA GLY A 512 -20.53 1.63 2.17
C GLY A 512 -20.37 3.16 2.19
N GLN A 513 -19.40 3.71 2.92
CA GLN A 513 -19.03 5.13 2.88
C GLN A 513 -17.73 5.36 2.09
N GLY A 514 -16.80 4.40 2.11
CA GLY A 514 -15.57 4.42 1.34
C GLY A 514 -14.56 5.51 1.71
N TYR A 515 -13.33 5.34 1.28
CA TYR A 515 -12.36 6.43 1.27
C TYR A 515 -12.70 7.43 0.14
N GLN A 516 -12.10 8.62 0.19
CA GLN A 516 -12.17 9.59 -0.90
C GLN A 516 -10.87 9.55 -1.72
N TRP A 517 -10.95 9.93 -3.00
CA TRP A 517 -9.83 9.93 -3.96
C TRP A 517 -8.56 10.68 -3.49
N SER A 518 -8.69 11.56 -2.49
CA SER A 518 -7.57 12.32 -1.89
C SER A 518 -7.01 11.76 -0.57
N ASP A 519 -7.66 10.76 0.06
CA ASP A 519 -7.37 10.40 1.46
C ASP A 519 -6.09 9.55 1.62
N ASN A 520 -5.78 8.72 0.61
CA ASN A 520 -4.70 7.75 0.63
C ASN A 520 -4.01 7.66 -0.75
N GLN A 521 -3.43 8.78 -1.19
CA GLN A 521 -2.92 8.88 -2.56
C GLN A 521 -1.80 7.85 -2.86
N ALA A 522 -1.98 7.05 -3.91
CA ALA A 522 -0.91 6.23 -4.46
C ALA A 522 -1.08 5.89 -5.93
N ASP A 523 0.01 6.03 -6.70
CA ASP A 523 0.01 5.96 -8.15
C ASP A 523 0.01 4.51 -8.66
N THR A 524 0.92 3.65 -8.18
CA THR A 524 1.12 2.27 -8.67
C THR A 524 1.44 1.31 -7.51
N GLY A 525 0.94 0.08 -7.57
CA GLY A 525 1.17 -0.94 -6.54
C GLY A 525 2.48 -1.72 -6.73
N LEU A 526 2.76 -2.15 -7.95
CA LEU A 526 3.97 -2.88 -8.31
C LEU A 526 4.58 -2.33 -9.61
N ARG A 527 5.89 -2.04 -9.61
CA ARG A 527 6.69 -1.86 -10.82
C ARG A 527 7.77 -2.94 -10.90
N VAL A 528 7.83 -3.65 -12.02
CA VAL A 528 8.90 -4.63 -12.31
C VAL A 528 9.74 -4.12 -13.47
N ASN A 529 11.01 -3.84 -13.22
CA ASN A 529 12.01 -3.46 -14.21
C ASN A 529 13.03 -4.60 -14.48
N GLY A 530 13.21 -5.51 -13.53
CA GLY A 530 14.12 -6.67 -13.66
C GLY A 530 13.60 -7.72 -14.63
N ALA A 531 14.52 -8.34 -15.37
CA ALA A 531 14.20 -9.44 -16.31
C ALA A 531 14.01 -10.80 -15.60
N ASN A 532 13.29 -11.72 -16.24
CA ASN A 532 12.96 -13.08 -15.77
C ASN A 532 12.25 -13.13 -14.39
N VAL A 533 11.66 -12.02 -13.95
CA VAL A 533 10.91 -11.95 -12.68
C VAL A 533 9.66 -12.81 -12.79
N THR A 534 9.36 -13.58 -11.75
CA THR A 534 8.18 -14.45 -11.70
C THR A 534 7.30 -14.07 -10.52
N ALA A 535 6.01 -13.88 -10.77
CA ALA A 535 4.99 -13.66 -9.77
C ALA A 535 4.00 -14.83 -9.70
N LEU A 536 3.75 -15.30 -8.47
CA LEU A 536 2.89 -16.43 -8.14
C LEU A 536 1.88 -15.96 -7.09
N GLY A 537 0.60 -15.82 -7.45
CA GLY A 537 -0.42 -15.27 -6.54
C GLY A 537 -0.24 -13.78 -6.30
N LEU A 538 -0.42 -12.96 -7.35
CA LEU A 538 -0.27 -11.51 -7.28
C LEU A 538 -1.63 -10.80 -7.16
N PHE A 539 -1.89 -10.17 -6.01
CA PHE A 539 -3.06 -9.35 -5.75
C PHE A 539 -2.64 -7.87 -5.66
N VAL A 540 -3.17 -6.98 -6.50
CA VAL A 540 -2.84 -5.54 -6.48
C VAL A 540 -4.09 -4.73 -6.75
N GLU A 541 -4.46 -3.77 -5.89
CA GLU A 541 -5.82 -3.19 -5.91
C GLU A 541 -5.90 -1.68 -5.64
N HIS A 542 -6.89 -1.06 -6.31
CA HIS A 542 -7.38 0.31 -6.17
C HIS A 542 -6.36 1.46 -6.30
N TYR A 543 -5.17 1.26 -6.83
CA TYR A 543 -4.21 2.34 -7.11
C TYR A 543 -4.77 3.36 -8.13
N GLN A 544 -4.21 4.58 -8.14
CA GLN A 544 -4.79 5.71 -8.87
C GLN A 544 -4.36 5.78 -10.34
N LYS A 545 -3.37 4.97 -10.75
CA LYS A 545 -2.94 4.75 -12.14
C LYS A 545 -2.86 3.25 -12.40
N SER A 546 -2.03 2.81 -13.34
CA SER A 546 -1.78 1.38 -13.56
C SER A 546 -1.27 0.71 -12.29
N GLN A 547 -1.92 -0.41 -11.95
CA GLN A 547 -1.80 -1.12 -10.67
C GLN A 547 -0.47 -1.89 -10.64
N THR A 548 -0.22 -2.63 -11.72
CA THR A 548 1.02 -3.33 -12.03
C THR A 548 1.61 -2.79 -13.33
N VAL A 549 2.88 -2.41 -13.31
CA VAL A 549 3.65 -1.95 -14.48
C VAL A 549 4.87 -2.84 -14.68
N TRP A 550 5.01 -3.42 -15.87
CA TRP A 550 6.03 -4.43 -16.15
C TRP A 550 6.91 -4.04 -17.35
N ASN A 551 8.14 -3.62 -17.06
CA ASN A 551 9.13 -3.12 -18.00
C ASN A 551 10.25 -4.13 -18.30
N GLY A 552 10.35 -5.22 -17.52
CA GLY A 552 11.42 -6.22 -17.64
C GLY A 552 11.07 -7.40 -18.57
N GLU A 553 12.05 -7.83 -19.37
CA GLU A 553 11.93 -8.98 -20.29
C GLU A 553 11.66 -10.32 -19.60
N ASN A 554 11.08 -11.27 -20.34
CA ASN A 554 10.77 -12.64 -19.90
C ASN A 554 9.94 -12.68 -18.60
N GLY A 555 9.09 -11.68 -18.38
CA GLY A 555 8.24 -11.62 -17.19
C GLY A 555 7.21 -12.74 -17.16
N ARG A 556 6.93 -13.27 -15.96
CA ARG A 556 5.86 -14.24 -15.75
C ARG A 556 4.95 -13.85 -14.58
N THR A 557 3.65 -14.01 -14.74
CA THR A 557 2.67 -13.95 -13.65
C THR A 557 1.69 -15.12 -13.80
N ILE A 558 1.65 -15.99 -12.78
CA ILE A 558 0.65 -17.04 -12.61
C ILE A 558 -0.25 -16.65 -11.44
N PHE A 559 -1.55 -16.56 -11.71
CA PHE A 559 -2.56 -15.85 -10.92
C PHE A 559 -2.29 -14.34 -10.79
N TYR A 560 -3.22 -13.55 -11.30
CA TYR A 560 -3.35 -12.13 -10.99
C TYR A 560 -4.78 -11.82 -10.53
N GLN A 561 -4.93 -10.97 -9.53
CA GLN A 561 -6.20 -10.38 -9.13
C GLN A 561 -6.04 -8.87 -8.95
N ASN A 562 -7.04 -8.12 -9.44
CA ASN A 562 -7.15 -6.69 -9.27
C ASN A 562 -8.61 -6.24 -9.18
N GLU A 563 -8.83 -5.24 -8.33
CA GLU A 563 -9.96 -4.32 -8.36
C GLU A 563 -9.47 -2.93 -8.81
N LEU A 564 -10.15 -2.31 -9.78
CA LEU A 564 -9.93 -0.91 -10.14
C LEU A 564 -10.34 0.05 -8.98
N PRO A 565 -9.84 1.31 -8.96
CA PRO A 565 -10.18 2.24 -7.89
C PRO A 565 -11.67 2.57 -7.83
N TYR A 566 -12.25 2.59 -6.63
CA TYR A 566 -13.68 2.80 -6.43
C TYR A 566 -14.10 4.28 -6.39
N GLU A 567 -13.19 5.20 -6.10
CA GLU A 567 -13.51 6.61 -5.77
C GLU A 567 -13.61 7.62 -6.93
N PRO A 568 -13.13 7.39 -8.18
CA PRO A 568 -13.30 8.34 -9.27
C PRO A 568 -14.77 8.74 -9.46
N ALA A 569 -15.06 10.04 -9.45
CA ALA A 569 -16.41 10.57 -9.64
C ALA A 569 -16.64 11.12 -11.06
N THR A 570 -15.57 11.17 -11.88
CA THR A 570 -15.59 11.58 -13.28
C THR A 570 -14.52 10.83 -14.07
N GLN A 571 -14.74 10.61 -15.37
CA GLN A 571 -13.74 10.00 -16.26
C GLN A 571 -12.41 10.76 -16.27
N ALA A 572 -12.45 12.09 -16.12
CA ALA A 572 -11.25 12.94 -16.08
C ALA A 572 -10.37 12.73 -14.83
N GLU A 573 -10.89 12.13 -13.76
CA GLU A 573 -10.10 11.73 -12.58
C GLU A 573 -9.39 10.39 -12.79
N PHE A 574 -9.87 9.54 -13.71
CA PHE A 574 -9.30 8.23 -14.03
C PHE A 574 -9.13 8.12 -15.55
N SER A 575 -8.02 8.67 -16.06
CA SER A 575 -7.64 8.65 -17.48
C SER A 575 -6.12 8.58 -17.65
N ASP A 576 -5.62 7.59 -18.40
CA ASP A 576 -4.24 7.54 -18.90
C ASP A 576 -4.14 8.37 -20.18
N ARG A 577 -3.80 9.65 -20.01
CA ARG A 577 -3.35 10.56 -21.09
C ARG A 577 -4.33 10.63 -22.27
N GLY A 578 -5.64 10.71 -21.98
CA GLY A 578 -6.71 10.85 -22.99
C GLY A 578 -7.45 9.54 -23.31
N ARG A 579 -6.94 8.38 -22.87
CA ARG A 579 -7.70 7.12 -22.82
C ARG A 579 -8.62 7.10 -21.60
N ASP A 580 -9.69 6.33 -21.67
CA ASP A 580 -10.51 6.06 -20.49
C ASP A 580 -9.77 5.10 -19.55
N GLY A 581 -9.65 5.49 -18.28
CA GLY A 581 -9.01 4.72 -17.23
C GLY A 581 -7.51 4.47 -17.39
N TYR A 582 -7.00 3.61 -16.51
CA TYR A 582 -5.68 3.02 -16.58
C TYR A 582 -5.82 1.50 -16.57
N ALA A 583 -5.15 0.82 -17.50
CA ALA A 583 -5.06 -0.64 -17.47
C ALA A 583 -4.46 -1.11 -16.13
N ALA A 584 -5.07 -2.15 -15.56
CA ALA A 584 -4.66 -2.73 -14.28
C ALA A 584 -3.25 -3.33 -14.39
N TYR A 585 -3.01 -4.12 -15.43
CA TYR A 585 -1.73 -4.72 -15.74
C TYR A 585 -1.18 -4.13 -17.04
N LYS A 586 -0.04 -3.44 -17.00
CA LYS A 586 0.55 -2.75 -18.15
C LYS A 586 1.97 -3.24 -18.40
N VAL A 587 2.18 -3.99 -19.48
CA VAL A 587 3.51 -4.38 -19.98
C VAL A 587 4.05 -3.26 -20.87
N ASP A 588 5.32 -2.88 -20.71
CA ASP A 588 5.93 -1.84 -21.56
C ASP A 588 6.04 -2.31 -23.01
N PRO A 589 5.65 -1.48 -23.99
CA PRO A 589 5.69 -1.83 -25.42
C PRO A 589 7.05 -2.32 -25.97
N SER A 590 8.17 -2.02 -25.29
CA SER A 590 9.47 -2.55 -25.70
C SER A 590 9.66 -4.04 -25.36
N VAL A 591 9.03 -4.55 -24.29
CA VAL A 591 9.16 -5.96 -23.83
C VAL A 591 8.82 -6.93 -24.96
N ALA A 592 9.76 -7.79 -25.31
CA ALA A 592 9.64 -8.78 -26.38
C ALA A 592 8.97 -10.06 -25.90
N ASN A 593 9.23 -10.52 -24.68
CA ASN A 593 8.69 -11.78 -24.14
C ASN A 593 8.03 -11.54 -22.78
N HIS A 594 6.78 -11.99 -22.63
CA HIS A 594 6.04 -11.90 -21.37
C HIS A 594 4.94 -12.95 -21.29
N GLU A 595 4.58 -13.39 -20.08
CA GLU A 595 3.51 -14.35 -19.83
C GLU A 595 2.62 -13.94 -18.64
N LEU A 596 1.32 -13.81 -18.88
CA LEU A 596 0.29 -13.58 -17.86
C LEU A 596 -0.78 -14.66 -17.97
N PHE A 597 -0.99 -15.43 -16.90
CA PHE A 597 -1.90 -16.57 -16.85
C PHE A 597 -2.81 -16.51 -15.62
N GLY A 598 -4.13 -16.58 -15.81
CA GLY A 598 -5.11 -16.66 -14.71
C GLY A 598 -5.38 -15.29 -14.08
N ALA A 599 -5.82 -14.31 -14.86
CA ALA A 599 -5.94 -12.90 -14.46
C ALA A 599 -7.40 -12.45 -14.27
N GLY A 600 -7.78 -12.06 -13.06
CA GLY A 600 -9.04 -11.37 -12.76
C GLY A 600 -8.85 -9.86 -12.62
N VAL A 601 -9.63 -9.06 -13.36
CA VAL A 601 -9.61 -7.58 -13.26
C VAL A 601 -11.04 -7.03 -13.15
N TYR A 602 -11.39 -6.49 -11.99
CA TYR A 602 -12.75 -6.12 -11.64
C TYR A 602 -12.95 -4.60 -11.55
N SER A 603 -14.19 -4.16 -11.70
CA SER A 603 -14.58 -2.75 -11.68
C SER A 603 -15.86 -2.56 -10.89
N TYR A 604 -15.88 -1.55 -10.01
CA TYR A 604 -17.01 -1.27 -9.13
C TYR A 604 -17.49 0.19 -9.19
N PHE A 605 -16.58 1.18 -9.28
CA PHE A 605 -16.88 2.63 -9.30
C PHE A 605 -18.05 3.03 -8.38
N ARG A 606 -17.77 3.13 -7.08
CA ARG A 606 -18.75 3.22 -5.97
C ARG A 606 -19.81 4.31 -6.16
N TRP A 607 -19.48 5.42 -6.84
CA TRP A 607 -20.31 6.63 -6.88
C TRP A 607 -20.99 6.93 -8.22
N VAL A 608 -20.56 6.30 -9.32
CA VAL A 608 -20.95 6.65 -10.70
C VAL A 608 -20.96 5.40 -11.58
N ASP A 609 -21.92 5.32 -12.51
CA ASP A 609 -22.10 4.20 -13.42
C ASP A 609 -21.56 4.46 -14.83
N ASN A 610 -20.83 5.56 -15.02
CA ASN A 610 -20.40 6.09 -16.32
C ASN A 610 -18.88 6.28 -16.50
N VAL A 611 -18.06 5.78 -15.56
CA VAL A 611 -16.59 5.75 -15.68
C VAL A 611 -16.15 4.42 -16.30
N TRP A 612 -15.19 4.50 -17.21
CA TRP A 612 -14.61 3.37 -17.93
C TRP A 612 -13.11 3.22 -17.67
N SER A 613 -12.64 1.97 -17.80
CA SER A 613 -11.31 1.67 -18.31
C SER A 613 -11.44 1.14 -19.74
N GLU A 614 -10.63 1.67 -20.65
CA GLU A 614 -10.58 1.24 -22.04
C GLU A 614 -10.17 -0.23 -22.14
N THR A 615 -9.23 -0.67 -21.31
CA THR A 615 -8.84 -2.08 -21.21
C THR A 615 -8.45 -2.47 -19.79
N ALA A 616 -8.57 -3.75 -19.46
CA ALA A 616 -8.08 -4.31 -18.20
C ALA A 616 -6.56 -4.55 -18.24
N ILE A 617 -6.06 -5.08 -19.35
CA ILE A 617 -4.66 -5.46 -19.53
C ILE A 617 -4.12 -4.79 -20.80
N SER A 618 -2.97 -4.12 -20.69
CA SER A 618 -2.30 -3.48 -21.82
C SER A 618 -0.93 -4.13 -22.08
N VAL A 619 -0.70 -4.58 -23.31
CA VAL A 619 0.52 -5.31 -23.73
C VAL A 619 0.98 -4.89 -25.13
N PRO A 620 2.28 -5.00 -25.47
CA PRO A 620 2.69 -4.92 -26.87
C PRO A 620 2.10 -6.05 -27.72
N LYS A 621 1.64 -5.72 -28.93
CA LYS A 621 1.05 -6.67 -29.87
C LYS A 621 2.12 -7.57 -30.54
N LYS A 622 2.55 -8.61 -29.82
CA LYS A 622 3.63 -9.55 -30.19
C LYS A 622 3.21 -10.98 -29.86
N SER A 623 3.45 -11.95 -30.74
CA SER A 623 3.11 -13.38 -30.53
C SER A 623 3.92 -14.06 -29.42
N THR A 624 5.04 -13.46 -29.01
CA THR A 624 5.87 -13.84 -27.87
C THR A 624 5.37 -13.27 -26.52
N VAL A 625 4.33 -12.44 -26.54
CA VAL A 625 3.68 -11.87 -25.34
C VAL A 625 2.32 -12.54 -25.15
N LYS A 626 2.27 -13.47 -24.20
CA LYS A 626 1.13 -14.36 -23.99
C LYS A 626 0.27 -13.86 -22.84
N VAL A 627 -1.02 -13.66 -23.11
CA VAL A 627 -2.02 -13.37 -22.09
C VAL A 627 -3.13 -14.42 -22.22
N ARG A 628 -3.36 -15.17 -21.13
CA ARG A 628 -4.19 -16.38 -21.13
C ARG A 628 -5.05 -16.43 -19.87
N ARG A 629 -6.24 -17.02 -19.97
CA ARG A 629 -7.15 -17.28 -18.85
C ARG A 629 -7.47 -15.97 -18.11
N VAL A 630 -8.14 -15.05 -18.78
CA VAL A 630 -8.49 -13.72 -18.24
C VAL A 630 -10.00 -13.63 -17.98
N VAL A 631 -10.39 -12.97 -16.90
CA VAL A 631 -11.78 -12.59 -16.61
C VAL A 631 -11.86 -11.11 -16.21
N THR A 632 -12.87 -10.40 -16.73
CA THR A 632 -13.27 -9.07 -16.23
C THR A 632 -14.70 -9.07 -15.73
N ARG A 633 -14.98 -8.23 -14.72
CA ARG A 633 -16.33 -8.11 -14.14
C ARG A 633 -16.69 -6.68 -13.72
N TRP A 634 -17.96 -6.34 -13.91
CA TRP A 634 -18.64 -5.23 -13.24
C TRP A 634 -19.32 -5.73 -11.95
N LEU A 635 -18.95 -5.17 -10.81
CA LEU A 635 -19.34 -5.64 -9.48
C LEU A 635 -20.60 -4.96 -8.91
N ASN A 636 -21.40 -4.28 -9.75
CA ASN A 636 -22.65 -3.61 -9.34
C ASN A 636 -22.43 -2.53 -8.27
N GLY A 637 -21.49 -1.60 -8.51
CA GLY A 637 -21.42 -0.36 -7.74
C GLY A 637 -22.41 0.69 -8.25
N CYS A 638 -22.00 1.96 -8.23
CA CYS A 638 -22.94 3.09 -8.19
C CYS A 638 -23.96 2.95 -7.05
N VAL A 639 -23.47 2.74 -5.83
CA VAL A 639 -24.31 2.60 -4.64
C VAL A 639 -24.78 3.94 -4.11
N SER A 640 -25.90 3.93 -3.38
CA SER A 640 -26.43 5.13 -2.73
C SER A 640 -25.80 5.38 -1.35
N PRO A 641 -25.46 6.64 -0.98
CA PRO A 641 -24.94 6.98 0.35
C PRO A 641 -25.89 6.64 1.52
N THR A 642 -27.19 6.45 1.26
CA THR A 642 -28.14 5.87 2.23
C THR A 642 -29.15 4.97 1.53
N ALA A 643 -29.66 3.95 2.22
CA ALA A 643 -30.69 3.03 1.73
C ALA A 643 -32.06 3.67 1.40
N THR A 644 -32.20 4.99 1.57
CA THR A 644 -33.43 5.77 1.38
C THR A 644 -33.28 6.93 0.39
N SER A 645 -32.14 7.02 -0.31
CA SER A 645 -31.92 8.01 -1.38
C SER A 645 -31.56 7.32 -2.69
N THR A 646 -31.95 7.92 -3.82
CA THR A 646 -31.32 7.63 -5.11
C THR A 646 -29.99 8.38 -5.19
N ASN A 647 -28.97 7.79 -5.82
CA ASN A 647 -27.75 8.50 -6.15
C ASN A 647 -27.94 9.20 -7.51
N PRO A 648 -28.00 10.55 -7.58
CA PRO A 648 -28.29 11.28 -8.82
C PRO A 648 -27.13 11.28 -9.83
N ASN A 649 -25.98 10.66 -9.50
CA ASN A 649 -24.87 10.42 -10.41
C ASN A 649 -24.86 8.98 -10.96
N CYS A 650 -25.80 8.13 -10.53
CA CYS A 650 -26.19 6.94 -11.26
C CYS A 650 -27.23 7.35 -12.30
N THR A 651 -27.07 6.86 -13.51
CA THR A 651 -27.83 7.27 -14.69
C THR A 651 -28.81 6.18 -15.15
N ASP A 652 -29.14 5.27 -14.23
CA ASP A 652 -29.82 3.99 -14.46
C ASP A 652 -29.17 3.15 -15.60
N GLY A 653 -27.85 3.26 -15.75
CA GLY A 653 -27.05 2.41 -16.63
C GLY A 653 -26.64 3.00 -17.98
N LEU A 654 -26.21 4.27 -18.08
CA LEU A 654 -25.63 4.79 -19.35
C LEU A 654 -24.24 4.18 -19.70
N GLY A 655 -23.73 3.26 -18.88
CA GLY A 655 -22.59 2.39 -19.21
C GLY A 655 -21.26 2.91 -18.68
N GLY A 656 -20.59 2.03 -17.92
CA GLY A 656 -19.31 2.19 -17.25
C GLY A 656 -18.79 0.82 -16.81
N GLY A 657 -17.50 0.70 -16.52
CA GLY A 657 -16.82 -0.58 -16.28
C GLY A 657 -15.56 -0.73 -17.11
N ILE A 658 -15.42 -1.85 -17.85
CA ILE A 658 -14.24 -2.17 -18.66
C ILE A 658 -14.68 -2.49 -20.10
N ARG A 659 -14.09 -1.85 -21.12
CA ARG A 659 -14.47 -2.08 -22.53
C ARG A 659 -13.85 -3.34 -23.14
N HIS A 660 -12.61 -3.65 -22.80
CA HIS A 660 -11.82 -4.76 -23.34
C HIS A 660 -11.00 -5.48 -22.25
N LEU A 661 -10.72 -6.78 -22.43
CA LEU A 661 -9.93 -7.59 -21.50
C LEU A 661 -8.44 -7.37 -21.72
N VAL A 662 -8.00 -7.42 -22.98
CA VAL A 662 -6.60 -7.27 -23.38
C VAL A 662 -6.54 -6.38 -24.61
N ASN A 663 -5.88 -5.22 -24.50
CA ASN A 663 -5.84 -4.19 -25.54
C ASN A 663 -7.23 -3.92 -26.13
N ASP A 664 -7.44 -4.30 -27.39
CA ASP A 664 -8.63 -4.14 -28.23
C ASP A 664 -9.59 -5.35 -28.22
N GLN A 665 -9.37 -6.38 -27.38
CA GLN A 665 -10.04 -7.68 -27.48
C GLN A 665 -10.83 -8.11 -26.21
N GLY A 666 -11.76 -9.05 -26.40
CA GLY A 666 -12.53 -9.72 -25.33
C GLY A 666 -13.93 -9.13 -25.02
N GLY A 667 -14.20 -7.90 -25.45
CA GLY A 667 -15.49 -7.23 -25.24
C GLY A 667 -15.72 -6.76 -23.79
N SER A 668 -16.87 -6.12 -23.56
CA SER A 668 -17.07 -5.31 -22.34
C SER A 668 -17.75 -6.04 -21.18
N ALA A 669 -17.38 -5.63 -19.97
CA ALA A 669 -18.00 -5.97 -18.70
C ALA A 669 -18.46 -4.66 -18.04
N ASN A 670 -19.78 -4.40 -18.00
CA ASN A 670 -20.29 -3.05 -17.75
C ASN A 670 -21.61 -2.95 -16.97
N SER A 671 -21.99 -1.71 -16.64
CA SER A 671 -23.08 -1.28 -15.76
C SER A 671 -24.48 -1.13 -16.39
N GLY A 672 -24.66 -1.46 -17.68
CA GLY A 672 -25.88 -1.13 -18.43
C GLY A 672 -27.22 -1.68 -17.88
N PRO A 673 -28.36 -1.13 -18.35
CA PRO A 673 -29.67 -1.31 -17.72
C PRO A 673 -30.23 -2.71 -18.02
N GLY A 674 -30.78 -3.38 -17.01
CA GLY A 674 -31.37 -4.71 -17.17
C GLY A 674 -30.38 -5.83 -17.55
N LEU A 675 -29.07 -5.56 -17.56
CA LEU A 675 -28.06 -6.51 -17.98
C LEU A 675 -27.89 -7.68 -16.99
N GLY A 676 -27.96 -8.90 -17.53
CA GLY A 676 -27.63 -10.14 -16.83
C GLY A 676 -26.12 -10.37 -16.67
N ASP A 677 -25.73 -11.42 -15.95
CA ASP A 677 -24.33 -11.64 -15.57
C ASP A 677 -23.39 -11.96 -16.75
N ALA A 678 -23.92 -12.51 -17.85
CA ALA A 678 -23.19 -12.66 -19.13
C ALA A 678 -22.73 -11.33 -19.74
N ALA A 679 -23.44 -10.24 -19.48
CA ALA A 679 -23.06 -8.90 -19.93
C ALA A 679 -22.13 -8.21 -18.92
N LYS A 680 -22.31 -8.48 -17.62
CA LYS A 680 -21.47 -7.95 -16.52
C LYS A 680 -20.12 -8.64 -16.37
N THR A 681 -19.94 -9.82 -16.96
CA THR A 681 -18.71 -10.60 -16.90
C THR A 681 -18.24 -10.97 -18.31
N LYS A 682 -16.94 -11.13 -18.51
CA LYS A 682 -16.35 -11.67 -19.73
C LYS A 682 -15.14 -12.53 -19.39
N TRP A 683 -14.96 -13.61 -20.14
CA TRP A 683 -13.78 -14.46 -20.08
C TRP A 683 -13.07 -14.48 -21.44
N MET A 684 -11.75 -14.61 -21.41
CA MET A 684 -10.91 -14.84 -22.59
C MET A 684 -9.96 -16.01 -22.29
N ARG A 685 -10.01 -17.05 -23.11
CA ARG A 685 -9.14 -18.22 -23.01
C ARG A 685 -7.71 -17.81 -23.38
N GLU A 686 -7.51 -17.13 -24.52
CA GLU A 686 -6.19 -16.64 -24.97
C GLU A 686 -6.29 -15.37 -25.83
N TYR A 687 -5.39 -14.40 -25.60
CA TYR A 687 -5.24 -13.20 -26.43
C TYR A 687 -4.53 -13.54 -27.74
N ASN A 688 -5.06 -13.05 -28.87
CA ASN A 688 -4.47 -13.27 -30.19
C ASN A 688 -3.86 -11.98 -30.73
N SER A 689 -2.52 -11.87 -30.70
CA SER A 689 -1.80 -10.69 -31.22
C SER A 689 -2.01 -10.45 -32.73
N SER A 690 -2.53 -11.43 -33.47
CA SER A 690 -2.70 -11.39 -34.92
C SER A 690 -4.11 -10.98 -35.37
N THR A 691 -4.97 -10.51 -34.45
CA THR A 691 -6.35 -10.07 -34.74
C THR A 691 -6.68 -8.73 -34.06
N GLY A 692 -7.83 -8.16 -34.41
CA GLY A 692 -8.16 -6.76 -34.07
C GLY A 692 -7.39 -5.79 -34.96
N ASP A 693 -7.01 -4.63 -34.44
CA ASP A 693 -6.25 -3.64 -35.21
C ASP A 693 -4.75 -3.98 -35.24
N LEU A 694 -4.18 -4.06 -36.44
CA LEU A 694 -2.78 -4.39 -36.71
C LEU A 694 -2.00 -3.21 -37.29
N THR A 695 -2.62 -2.02 -37.34
CA THR A 695 -2.04 -0.82 -37.93
C THR A 695 -1.05 -0.20 -36.93
N LYS A 696 0.19 0.04 -37.35
CA LYS A 696 1.11 0.80 -36.52
C LYS A 696 0.74 2.29 -36.54
N PRO A 697 0.71 2.99 -35.39
CA PRO A 697 0.65 4.44 -35.39
C PRO A 697 1.89 5.01 -36.08
N THR A 698 1.69 5.97 -36.98
CA THR A 698 2.76 6.78 -37.57
C THR A 698 3.24 7.84 -36.58
N LEU A 699 4.55 8.10 -36.54
CA LEU A 699 5.17 9.07 -35.64
C LEU A 699 6.13 9.98 -36.41
N SER A 700 6.09 11.28 -36.12
CA SER A 700 6.98 12.30 -36.68
C SER A 700 7.50 13.25 -35.59
N LEU A 701 8.70 13.80 -35.79
CA LEU A 701 9.26 14.88 -34.96
C LEU A 701 9.29 16.18 -35.77
N THR A 702 9.03 17.30 -35.12
CA THR A 702 8.87 18.63 -35.75
C THR A 702 9.60 19.71 -34.95
N GLY A 703 10.15 20.70 -35.66
CA GLY A 703 11.01 21.76 -35.10
C GLY A 703 12.42 21.30 -34.71
N SER A 704 12.77 20.04 -34.96
CA SER A 704 13.94 19.36 -34.41
C SER A 704 15.13 19.31 -35.39
N ALA A 705 15.69 20.47 -35.74
CA ALA A 705 16.89 20.54 -36.58
C ALA A 705 18.11 19.90 -35.87
N PRO A 706 18.97 19.12 -36.56
CA PRO A 706 20.19 18.58 -35.97
C PRO A 706 21.13 19.68 -35.48
N GLY A 707 21.73 19.50 -34.29
CA GLY A 707 22.70 20.44 -33.72
C GLY A 707 22.13 21.73 -33.13
N ALA A 708 20.83 22.02 -33.28
CA ALA A 708 20.20 23.15 -32.60
C ALA A 708 20.06 22.88 -31.09
N ALA A 709 20.34 23.89 -30.26
CA ALA A 709 20.09 23.81 -28.82
C ALA A 709 18.60 24.04 -28.55
N LEU A 710 17.89 23.01 -28.06
CA LEU A 710 16.44 23.04 -27.85
C LEU A 710 16.06 23.03 -26.36
N THR A 711 14.87 23.53 -26.04
CA THR A 711 14.25 23.37 -24.71
C THR A 711 13.26 22.20 -24.67
N GLN A 712 12.66 21.89 -25.82
CA GLN A 712 11.58 20.91 -26.02
C GLN A 712 11.68 20.31 -27.44
N ILE A 713 11.09 19.14 -27.64
CA ILE A 713 10.91 18.48 -28.95
C ILE A 713 9.40 18.30 -29.16
N THR A 714 8.88 18.60 -30.34
CA THR A 714 7.45 18.39 -30.66
C THR A 714 7.29 17.12 -31.48
N ALA A 715 6.54 16.16 -30.96
CA ALA A 715 6.19 14.91 -31.62
C ALA A 715 4.72 14.91 -32.02
N ALA A 716 4.41 14.46 -33.23
CA ALA A 716 3.05 14.28 -33.72
C ALA A 716 2.85 12.84 -34.21
N ALA A 717 1.73 12.23 -33.82
CA ALA A 717 1.39 10.86 -34.17
C ALA A 717 -0.06 10.76 -34.67
N SER A 718 -0.27 9.83 -35.59
CA SER A 718 -1.57 9.53 -36.20
C SER A 718 -1.66 8.05 -36.53
N ASP A 719 -2.84 7.48 -36.39
CA ASP A 719 -3.12 6.08 -36.69
C ASP A 719 -4.19 5.96 -37.78
N GLY A 720 -4.10 4.90 -38.59
CA GLY A 720 -5.07 4.52 -39.61
C GLY A 720 -5.97 3.34 -39.22
N GLY A 721 -5.63 2.61 -38.14
CA GLY A 721 -6.38 1.47 -37.63
C GLY A 721 -7.67 1.84 -36.90
N GLY A 722 -7.70 3.05 -36.33
CA GLY A 722 -8.90 3.68 -35.78
C GLY A 722 -8.68 4.38 -34.43
N THR A 723 -7.48 4.29 -33.85
CA THR A 723 -7.16 4.96 -32.59
C THR A 723 -7.16 6.49 -32.76
N PRO A 724 -8.01 7.24 -32.04
CA PRO A 724 -8.01 8.70 -32.08
C PRO A 724 -6.64 9.29 -31.71
N ALA A 725 -6.20 10.35 -32.40
CA ALA A 725 -4.89 10.95 -32.17
C ALA A 725 -4.65 11.46 -30.73
N ASN A 726 -5.72 11.76 -29.98
CA ASN A 726 -5.68 12.13 -28.56
C ASN A 726 -5.63 10.93 -27.59
N GLN A 727 -5.63 9.70 -28.11
CA GLN A 727 -5.51 8.43 -27.35
C GLN A 727 -4.22 7.67 -27.72
N ILE A 728 -3.56 8.02 -28.83
CA ILE A 728 -2.20 7.57 -29.12
C ILE A 728 -1.27 8.09 -28.02
N HIS A 729 -0.57 7.18 -27.34
CA HIS A 729 0.40 7.50 -26.30
C HIS A 729 1.76 7.73 -26.94
N ILE A 730 2.28 8.96 -26.83
CA ILE A 730 3.67 9.25 -27.15
C ILE A 730 4.51 9.07 -25.89
N ASP A 731 5.53 8.23 -25.96
CA ASP A 731 6.53 8.03 -24.91
C ASP A 731 7.92 8.36 -25.45
N TYR A 732 8.83 8.79 -24.58
CA TYR A 732 10.23 9.03 -24.92
C TYR A 732 11.19 8.48 -23.85
N LYS A 733 12.45 8.22 -24.22
CA LYS A 733 13.52 7.87 -23.29
C LYS A 733 14.86 8.47 -23.70
N VAL A 734 15.82 8.54 -22.77
CA VAL A 734 17.19 9.01 -23.04
C VAL A 734 18.16 7.87 -22.73
N GLY A 735 18.84 7.38 -23.76
CA GLY A 735 19.69 6.18 -23.65
C GLY A 735 18.96 4.96 -23.10
N ASN A 736 19.42 4.47 -21.95
CA ASN A 736 18.91 3.26 -21.28
C ASN A 736 17.96 3.57 -20.10
N SER A 737 17.42 4.79 -20.01
CA SER A 737 16.37 5.09 -19.04
C SER A 737 15.10 4.28 -19.31
N LEU A 738 14.20 4.22 -18.31
CA LEU A 738 12.80 3.85 -18.55
C LEU A 738 12.15 4.80 -19.59
N TRP A 739 11.01 4.37 -20.14
CA TRP A 739 10.17 5.21 -20.98
C TRP A 739 9.32 6.16 -20.12
N TYR A 740 9.31 7.44 -20.49
CA TYR A 740 8.56 8.51 -19.84
C TYR A 740 7.43 9.00 -20.77
N PRO A 741 6.27 9.39 -20.21
CA PRO A 741 5.20 9.96 -21.02
C PRO A 741 5.57 11.34 -21.56
N ALA A 742 5.27 11.61 -22.83
CA ALA A 742 5.21 12.98 -23.35
C ALA A 742 4.01 13.75 -22.76
N ASN A 743 4.10 15.07 -22.71
CA ASN A 743 2.99 15.94 -22.30
C ASN A 743 2.14 16.31 -23.53
N GLY A 744 1.28 15.38 -23.93
CA GLY A 744 0.64 15.43 -25.24
C GLY A 744 1.69 15.31 -26.34
N THR A 745 1.77 16.29 -27.24
CA THR A 745 2.77 16.37 -28.30
C THR A 745 4.14 16.89 -27.84
N VAL A 746 4.26 17.40 -26.60
CA VAL A 746 5.49 18.07 -26.12
C VAL A 746 6.36 17.10 -25.31
N ILE A 747 7.56 16.86 -25.81
CA ILE A 747 8.63 16.13 -25.13
C ILE A 747 9.58 17.15 -24.50
N THR A 748 9.91 16.97 -23.23
CA THR A 748 10.75 17.89 -22.45
C THR A 748 11.94 17.12 -21.86
N PRO A 749 13.03 16.93 -22.63
CA PRO A 749 14.15 16.13 -22.16
C PRO A 749 14.88 16.77 -20.97
N PRO A 750 15.79 16.03 -20.31
CA PRO A 750 16.72 16.55 -19.32
C PRO A 750 17.69 17.54 -19.97
N ASN A 751 18.29 18.42 -19.16
CA ASN A 751 19.38 19.28 -19.62
C ASN A 751 20.65 18.45 -19.94
N GLY A 752 21.27 18.66 -21.11
CA GLY A 752 22.53 18.01 -21.46
C GLY A 752 22.97 18.21 -22.91
N GLU A 753 24.27 18.06 -23.18
CA GLU A 753 24.85 18.15 -24.52
C GLU A 753 24.89 16.77 -25.19
N ASN A 754 24.68 16.73 -26.52
CA ASN A 754 24.72 15.52 -27.34
C ASN A 754 23.83 14.35 -26.85
N ILE A 755 22.73 14.64 -26.15
CA ILE A 755 21.81 13.61 -25.66
C ILE A 755 21.03 13.01 -26.83
N THR A 756 20.84 11.69 -26.83
CA THR A 756 19.98 11.01 -27.82
C THR A 756 18.65 10.64 -27.17
N VAL A 757 17.59 11.22 -27.72
CA VAL A 757 16.20 11.01 -27.31
C VAL A 757 15.55 10.04 -28.29
N TYR A 758 15.07 8.91 -27.78
CA TYR A 758 14.26 7.94 -28.51
C TYR A 758 12.79 8.23 -28.25
N VAL A 759 11.94 8.16 -29.28
CA VAL A 759 10.51 8.45 -29.20
C VAL A 759 9.71 7.34 -29.88
N ARG A 760 8.59 6.94 -29.28
CA ARG A 760 7.62 5.98 -29.84
C ARG A 760 6.20 6.51 -29.70
N ALA A 761 5.32 6.09 -30.60
CA ALA A 761 3.87 6.18 -30.44
C ALA A 761 3.28 4.78 -30.22
N VAL A 762 2.21 4.71 -29.43
CA VAL A 762 1.52 3.46 -29.06
C VAL A 762 0.02 3.69 -29.15
N ASP A 763 -0.72 2.79 -29.78
CA ASP A 763 -2.17 2.90 -30.01
C ASP A 763 -2.99 2.18 -28.91
N LEU A 764 -4.30 1.99 -29.10
CA LEU A 764 -5.14 1.21 -28.18
C LEU A 764 -4.91 -0.31 -28.28
N ALA A 765 -4.63 -0.81 -29.49
CA ALA A 765 -4.48 -2.22 -29.81
C ALA A 765 -3.14 -2.83 -29.36
N GLY A 766 -2.17 -2.01 -28.95
CA GLY A 766 -0.83 -2.40 -28.52
C GLY A 766 0.22 -2.39 -29.64
N ASN A 767 -0.09 -1.85 -30.82
CA ASN A 767 0.91 -1.63 -31.87
C ASN A 767 1.81 -0.45 -31.49
N VAL A 768 3.03 -0.47 -32.01
CA VAL A 768 4.08 0.52 -31.71
C VAL A 768 4.60 1.09 -33.02
N SER A 769 4.76 2.40 -33.08
CA SER A 769 5.43 3.06 -34.20
C SER A 769 6.86 2.56 -34.33
N ASP A 770 7.42 2.69 -35.52
CA ASP A 770 8.88 2.67 -35.65
C ASP A 770 9.46 3.87 -34.86
N PHE A 771 10.64 3.70 -34.28
CA PHE A 771 11.21 4.72 -33.40
C PHE A 771 11.67 5.94 -34.19
N GLN A 772 11.36 7.12 -33.65
CA GLN A 772 12.02 8.37 -34.07
C GLN A 772 13.15 8.70 -33.09
N THR A 773 14.25 9.21 -33.61
CA THR A 773 15.43 9.59 -32.82
C THR A 773 15.83 11.03 -33.10
N TRP A 774 16.14 11.78 -32.04
CA TRP A 774 16.79 13.08 -32.15
C TRP A 774 18.03 13.13 -31.26
N THR A 775 19.10 13.73 -31.76
CA THR A 775 20.36 13.92 -31.02
C THR A 775 20.79 15.38 -31.12
N GLY A 776 21.13 15.98 -29.98
CA GLY A 776 21.58 17.36 -29.90
C GLY A 776 21.71 17.85 -28.46
N THR A 777 21.80 19.16 -28.28
CA THR A 777 21.91 19.79 -26.96
C THR A 777 20.54 20.25 -26.47
N VAL A 778 20.21 19.91 -25.23
CA VAL A 778 19.00 20.39 -24.55
C VAL A 778 19.38 21.35 -23.44
N ASN A 779 18.99 22.61 -23.62
CA ASN A 779 19.19 23.71 -22.67
C ASN A 779 17.93 23.89 -21.83
N ASN A 780 17.77 23.07 -20.81
CA ASN A 780 16.59 23.03 -19.94
C ASN A 780 16.97 23.20 -18.46
N PRO A 781 17.52 24.36 -18.05
CA PRO A 781 18.12 24.56 -16.72
C PRO A 781 17.12 24.48 -15.54
N GLY A 782 15.82 24.40 -15.81
CA GLY A 782 14.78 24.14 -14.81
C GLY A 782 14.41 22.66 -14.63
N ASN A 783 14.86 21.79 -15.53
CA ASN A 783 14.61 20.34 -15.50
C ASN A 783 15.94 19.58 -15.45
N PRO A 784 16.46 19.23 -14.25
CA PRO A 784 17.57 18.27 -14.15
C PRO A 784 17.18 16.89 -14.72
N GLY A 785 15.86 16.64 -14.87
CA GLY A 785 15.27 15.34 -15.13
C GLY A 785 15.32 14.48 -13.87
N GLU A 786 14.29 13.65 -13.68
CA GLU A 786 14.56 12.33 -13.10
C GLU A 786 15.15 11.44 -14.20
N LEU A 787 16.33 11.82 -14.70
CA LEU A 787 17.25 10.83 -15.26
C LEU A 787 17.58 9.88 -14.12
N ASP A 788 17.08 8.67 -14.21
CA ASP A 788 17.36 7.60 -13.25
C ASP A 788 18.06 6.42 -13.94
N PRO A 789 19.29 6.62 -14.44
CA PRO A 789 20.36 5.66 -14.21
C PRO A 789 20.94 5.87 -12.79
N GLY A 790 21.40 4.79 -12.16
CA GLY A 790 22.35 4.94 -11.05
C GLY A 790 23.56 5.76 -11.53
N THR A 791 24.03 6.73 -10.73
CA THR A 791 25.01 7.72 -11.17
C THR A 791 26.42 7.14 -11.34
N PRO A 792 26.98 7.24 -12.57
CA PRO A 792 28.32 7.78 -12.69
C PRO A 792 28.43 8.80 -13.85
N GLY A 793 28.48 10.09 -13.50
CA GLY A 793 28.90 11.18 -14.38
C GLY A 793 30.17 11.82 -13.80
N GLY A 794 31.35 11.30 -14.15
CA GLY A 794 32.61 11.69 -13.54
C GLY A 794 33.15 13.03 -14.04
N GLY A 795 32.95 14.11 -13.28
CA GLY A 795 33.58 15.41 -13.50
C GLY A 795 34.65 15.70 -12.44
N ASN A 796 35.91 15.30 -12.69
CA ASN A 796 37.01 15.50 -11.74
C ASN A 796 37.57 16.93 -11.85
N ASN A 797 37.44 17.73 -10.80
CA ASN A 797 38.24 18.95 -10.62
C ASN A 797 38.39 19.33 -9.14
N GLY A 798 39.49 20.01 -8.81
CA GLY A 798 40.01 20.13 -7.44
C GLY A 798 39.21 21.01 -6.47
N GLY A 799 39.48 20.84 -5.18
CA GLY A 799 38.78 21.53 -4.10
C GLY A 799 39.13 23.01 -3.93
N GLY A 800 38.25 23.74 -3.26
CA GLY A 800 38.43 25.12 -2.82
C GLY A 800 37.65 25.38 -1.52
N ASN A 801 38.21 26.20 -0.62
CA ASN A 801 37.67 26.47 0.70
C ASN A 801 37.29 27.97 0.84
N ASN A 802 36.50 28.29 1.87
CA ASN A 802 35.97 29.62 2.22
C ASN A 802 34.89 30.15 1.25
N GLY A 803 33.98 31.05 1.67
CA GLY A 803 33.80 31.63 3.00
C GLY A 803 32.45 32.33 3.13
N GLY A 804 32.05 32.70 4.35
CA GLY A 804 30.75 33.32 4.60
C GLY A 804 30.70 34.80 4.20
N GLY A 805 29.54 35.25 3.69
CA GLY A 805 29.26 36.66 3.40
C GLY A 805 27.78 36.97 3.59
N ASN A 806 27.48 37.96 4.43
CA ASN A 806 26.12 38.45 4.68
C ASN A 806 26.03 39.92 4.27
N ASN A 807 25.15 40.24 3.32
CA ASN A 807 24.61 41.59 3.16
C ASN A 807 23.30 41.58 2.37
N GLY A 808 22.46 42.59 2.60
CA GLY A 808 21.24 42.84 1.84
C GLY A 808 21.39 44.06 0.93
N GLY A 809 20.58 44.11 -0.12
CA GLY A 809 20.42 45.22 -1.04
C GLY A 809 19.09 45.04 -1.79
N GLY A 810 18.43 46.14 -2.15
CA GLY A 810 17.07 46.12 -2.70
C GLY A 810 16.96 46.56 -4.16
N ASP A 811 15.76 46.33 -4.69
CA ASP A 811 15.07 47.09 -5.74
C ASP A 811 15.86 47.58 -6.97
N ASN A 812 15.59 46.95 -8.12
CA ASN A 812 14.93 47.66 -9.24
C ASN A 812 14.36 46.68 -10.30
N LEU A 813 13.37 47.15 -11.07
CA LEU A 813 12.72 46.43 -12.18
C LEU A 813 13.32 46.90 -13.54
N PRO A 814 13.14 46.13 -14.63
CA PRO A 814 11.92 46.31 -15.44
C PRO A 814 11.26 45.00 -15.91
N PRO A 815 9.93 44.97 -16.16
CA PRO A 815 9.22 43.80 -16.69
C PRO A 815 8.91 43.90 -18.20
N GLY A 816 9.17 42.83 -18.94
CA GLY A 816 8.80 42.65 -20.37
C GLY A 816 9.85 41.82 -21.12
N SER A 817 9.52 41.03 -22.15
CA SER A 817 8.21 40.65 -22.68
C SER A 817 8.30 39.26 -23.34
N GLY A 818 7.16 38.57 -23.52
CA GLY A 818 7.12 37.24 -24.15
C GLY A 818 5.68 36.78 -24.33
N THR A 819 5.14 36.92 -25.54
CA THR A 819 3.71 36.77 -25.84
C THR A 819 3.36 35.41 -26.43
N ASP A 820 2.38 34.72 -25.82
CA ASP A 820 1.60 33.67 -26.49
C ASP A 820 0.77 34.31 -27.63
N PRO A 821 0.92 33.86 -28.90
CA PRO A 821 0.18 34.43 -30.03
C PRO A 821 -1.35 34.33 -29.97
N LYS A 822 -1.93 33.55 -29.04
CA LYS A 822 -3.39 33.31 -28.96
C LYS A 822 -4.13 34.12 -27.89
N ASN A 823 -3.48 35.01 -27.13
CA ASN A 823 -4.18 35.71 -26.02
C ASN A 823 -3.63 37.12 -25.67
N PRO A 824 -3.93 38.17 -26.48
CA PRO A 824 -3.36 39.51 -26.33
C PRO A 824 -4.04 40.35 -25.22
N GLY A 825 -4.11 39.82 -23.98
CA GLY A 825 -4.99 40.43 -22.96
C GLY A 825 -4.89 39.96 -21.51
N GLN A 826 -3.78 39.35 -21.07
CA GLN A 826 -3.64 38.94 -19.65
C GLN A 826 -3.27 40.11 -18.74
N GLY A 827 -4.25 40.61 -17.97
CA GLY A 827 -4.02 41.66 -16.98
C GLY A 827 -3.48 41.12 -15.64
N THR A 828 -2.16 41.10 -15.45
CA THR A 828 -1.48 41.00 -14.12
C THR A 828 -1.85 39.80 -13.20
N ASN A 829 -2.48 38.76 -13.75
CA ASN A 829 -2.79 37.51 -13.05
C ASN A 829 -1.61 36.51 -13.11
N PRO A 830 -1.49 35.54 -12.18
CA PRO A 830 -0.62 34.38 -12.33
C PRO A 830 -1.10 33.44 -13.44
N ASN A 831 -0.15 32.83 -14.16
CA ASN A 831 -0.42 31.85 -15.22
C ASN A 831 -1.31 30.69 -14.72
N GLY A 832 -2.18 30.19 -15.59
CA GLY A 832 -3.12 29.09 -15.29
C GLY A 832 -4.30 29.46 -14.39
N THR A 833 -4.41 30.70 -13.90
CA THR A 833 -5.55 31.14 -13.06
C THR A 833 -6.76 31.60 -13.88
N LEU A 834 -6.57 31.92 -15.16
CA LEU A 834 -7.63 32.10 -16.14
C LEU A 834 -7.45 31.12 -17.30
N THR A 835 -8.57 30.53 -17.74
CA THR A 835 -8.65 29.68 -18.93
C THR A 835 -9.67 30.24 -19.91
N ILE A 836 -9.65 29.79 -21.17
CA ILE A 836 -10.70 30.13 -22.14
C ILE A 836 -11.89 29.19 -21.97
N GLY A 837 -13.10 29.73 -22.06
CA GLY A 837 -14.37 29.02 -22.01
C GLY A 837 -15.49 29.80 -22.70
N THR A 838 -16.70 29.25 -22.70
CA THR A 838 -17.85 29.83 -23.43
C THR A 838 -18.58 30.96 -22.69
N LYS A 839 -18.27 31.20 -21.40
CA LYS A 839 -18.86 32.24 -20.55
C LYS A 839 -17.88 32.74 -19.51
N LEU A 840 -17.98 34.02 -19.12
CA LEU A 840 -17.27 34.58 -17.96
C LEU A 840 -17.69 33.93 -16.63
N SER A 841 -16.76 33.28 -15.94
CA SER A 841 -16.99 32.66 -14.61
C SER A 841 -15.81 32.84 -13.67
N ALA A 842 -16.05 32.74 -12.36
CA ALA A 842 -15.00 32.68 -11.33
C ALA A 842 -15.30 31.56 -10.34
N LYS A 843 -14.26 31.00 -9.71
CA LYS A 843 -14.38 29.97 -8.67
C LYS A 843 -13.34 30.19 -7.58
N ILE A 844 -13.70 29.99 -6.32
CA ILE A 844 -12.78 30.09 -5.17
C ILE A 844 -12.51 28.74 -4.50
N ARG A 845 -11.32 28.62 -3.92
CA ARG A 845 -10.92 27.51 -3.05
C ARG A 845 -10.42 28.08 -1.73
N VAL A 846 -11.00 27.64 -0.61
CA VAL A 846 -10.64 28.09 0.74
C VAL A 846 -9.92 26.97 1.47
N THR A 847 -8.64 27.15 1.78
CA THR A 847 -7.78 26.12 2.37
C THR A 847 -7.41 26.45 3.83
N PRO A 848 -7.54 25.53 4.80
CA PRO A 848 -8.19 24.22 4.69
C PRO A 848 -9.71 24.35 4.59
N THR A 849 -10.34 23.51 3.77
CA THR A 849 -11.78 23.50 3.51
C THR A 849 -12.58 23.18 4.79
N LYS A 850 -12.11 22.21 5.58
CA LYS A 850 -12.71 21.82 6.87
C LYS A 850 -12.13 22.67 8.01
N ALA A 851 -13.00 23.22 8.85
CA ALA A 851 -12.60 24.08 9.95
C ALA A 851 -11.83 23.32 11.04
N SER A 852 -10.61 23.75 11.34
CA SER A 852 -9.70 23.13 12.33
C SER A 852 -10.06 23.39 13.80
N GLY A 853 -11.32 23.72 14.09
CA GLY A 853 -11.79 24.15 15.40
C GLY A 853 -13.29 23.95 15.59
N ASN A 854 -13.70 24.06 16.86
CA ASN A 854 -15.05 23.73 17.30
C ASN A 854 -16.10 24.58 16.56
N LYS A 855 -17.31 24.04 16.35
CA LYS A 855 -18.48 24.78 15.78
C LYS A 855 -18.24 25.45 14.41
N GLY A 856 -17.27 24.93 13.64
CA GLY A 856 -16.92 25.41 12.30
C GLY A 856 -15.99 26.63 12.30
N TRP A 857 -15.20 26.87 13.35
CA TRP A 857 -14.23 27.97 13.41
C TRP A 857 -12.83 27.52 12.97
N HIS A 858 -12.20 28.25 12.04
CA HIS A 858 -10.80 28.06 11.69
C HIS A 858 -9.91 28.72 12.75
N ARG A 859 -9.07 27.93 13.42
CA ARG A 859 -8.15 28.36 14.49
C ARG A 859 -6.79 28.88 13.99
N LYS A 860 -6.55 28.75 12.69
CA LYS A 860 -5.43 29.34 11.93
C LYS A 860 -6.03 30.26 10.86
N ALA A 861 -5.19 31.09 10.23
CA ALA A 861 -5.56 31.76 8.98
C ALA A 861 -5.97 30.72 7.92
N VAL A 862 -6.86 31.12 7.00
CA VAL A 862 -7.18 30.34 5.79
C VAL A 862 -6.52 30.99 4.58
N THR A 863 -6.34 30.24 3.50
CA THR A 863 -5.88 30.77 2.21
C THR A 863 -7.05 30.81 1.23
N LEU A 864 -7.27 31.95 0.61
CA LEU A 864 -8.20 32.15 -0.51
C LEU A 864 -7.40 32.02 -1.81
N ALA A 865 -7.57 30.91 -2.52
CA ALA A 865 -7.18 30.79 -3.92
C ALA A 865 -8.40 31.03 -4.82
N ALA A 866 -8.17 31.46 -6.05
CA ALA A 866 -9.23 31.68 -7.04
C ALA A 866 -8.75 31.32 -8.46
N SER A 867 -9.70 30.98 -9.32
CA SER A 867 -9.53 30.83 -10.77
C SER A 867 -10.79 31.34 -11.51
N GLY A 868 -10.78 31.35 -12.84
CA GLY A 868 -11.94 31.71 -13.64
C GLY A 868 -11.79 31.43 -15.13
N THR A 869 -12.85 31.73 -15.89
CA THR A 869 -12.89 31.61 -17.36
C THR A 869 -13.08 32.97 -18.02
N LEU A 870 -12.36 33.19 -19.12
CA LEU A 870 -12.59 34.27 -20.09
C LEU A 870 -13.25 33.71 -21.35
N GLU A 871 -14.01 34.56 -22.05
CA GLU A 871 -14.48 34.27 -23.40
C GLU A 871 -13.34 34.43 -24.42
N ALA A 872 -13.34 33.61 -25.47
CA ALA A 872 -12.29 33.61 -26.49
C ALA A 872 -12.09 35.01 -27.11
N GLY A 873 -10.82 35.42 -27.26
CA GLY A 873 -10.46 36.71 -27.84
C GLY A 873 -10.66 37.94 -26.94
N LYS A 874 -11.15 37.80 -25.70
CA LYS A 874 -11.37 38.93 -24.78
C LYS A 874 -10.27 39.04 -23.71
N ALA A 875 -9.69 40.24 -23.60
CA ALA A 875 -8.78 40.60 -22.51
C ALA A 875 -9.50 40.63 -21.15
N GLY A 876 -8.79 40.31 -20.06
CA GLY A 876 -9.38 40.35 -18.72
C GLY A 876 -8.46 39.90 -17.59
N PHE A 877 -8.97 39.99 -16.37
CA PHE A 877 -8.24 39.68 -15.14
C PHE A 877 -9.19 39.19 -14.03
N LEU A 878 -8.63 38.52 -13.02
CA LEU A 878 -9.37 37.96 -11.90
C LEU A 878 -9.25 38.90 -10.71
N GLN A 879 -10.35 39.18 -10.02
CA GLN A 879 -10.36 39.95 -8.78
C GLN A 879 -10.80 39.07 -7.60
N ILE A 880 -10.20 39.33 -6.43
CA ILE A 880 -10.65 38.79 -5.14
C ILE A 880 -11.04 39.89 -4.16
N LYS A 881 -11.93 39.55 -3.23
CA LYS A 881 -12.36 40.41 -2.12
C LYS A 881 -12.47 39.60 -0.83
N VAL A 882 -12.10 40.24 0.28
CA VAL A 882 -12.03 39.65 1.62
C VAL A 882 -12.74 40.57 2.61
N GLY A 883 -13.88 40.13 3.13
CA GLY A 883 -14.76 40.92 3.99
C GLY A 883 -15.26 42.19 3.27
N SER A 884 -15.27 43.30 3.99
CA SER A 884 -15.69 44.62 3.48
C SER A 884 -14.63 45.36 2.64
N ALA A 885 -13.48 44.74 2.35
CA ALA A 885 -12.41 45.38 1.58
C ALA A 885 -12.85 45.76 0.14
N ALA A 886 -12.05 46.61 -0.51
CA ALA A 886 -12.13 46.81 -1.95
C ALA A 886 -11.83 45.50 -2.71
N TRP A 887 -12.32 45.40 -3.94
CA TRP A 887 -11.85 44.39 -4.89
C TRP A 887 -10.40 44.71 -5.27
N ARG A 888 -9.56 43.68 -5.38
CA ARG A 888 -8.19 43.79 -5.92
C ARG A 888 -7.92 42.67 -6.91
N THR A 889 -7.01 42.88 -7.85
CA THR A 889 -6.53 41.83 -8.75
C THR A 889 -5.94 40.66 -7.97
N TYR A 890 -6.14 39.45 -8.47
CA TYR A 890 -5.66 38.22 -7.87
C TYR A 890 -4.23 37.94 -8.33
N THR A 891 -3.26 38.32 -7.52
CA THR A 891 -1.83 38.06 -7.75
C THR A 891 -1.35 36.72 -7.14
N GLY A 892 -2.28 35.86 -6.70
CA GLY A 892 -1.99 34.55 -6.11
C GLY A 892 -2.71 34.27 -4.78
N PRO A 893 -2.53 33.07 -4.20
CA PRO A 893 -3.30 32.60 -3.05
C PRO A 893 -3.16 33.49 -1.79
N ALA A 894 -4.24 34.18 -1.42
CA ALA A 894 -4.25 35.21 -0.39
C ALA A 894 -4.52 34.66 1.02
N LYS A 895 -3.59 34.89 1.95
CA LYS A 895 -3.68 34.46 3.35
C LYS A 895 -4.59 35.38 4.18
N VAL A 896 -5.76 34.87 4.57
CA VAL A 896 -6.79 35.58 5.32
C VAL A 896 -6.58 35.41 6.83
N THR A 897 -6.12 36.49 7.48
CA THR A 897 -5.88 36.56 8.94
C THR A 897 -6.99 37.27 9.71
N THR A 898 -7.98 37.85 9.02
CA THR A 898 -9.10 38.60 9.59
C THR A 898 -10.01 37.69 10.42
N ASN A 899 -10.07 37.91 11.73
CA ASN A 899 -10.96 37.16 12.62
C ASN A 899 -12.41 37.69 12.54
N GLY A 900 -13.40 36.80 12.46
CA GLY A 900 -14.83 37.16 12.43
C GLY A 900 -15.77 35.95 12.33
N LYS A 901 -17.05 36.13 12.69
CA LYS A 901 -18.10 35.09 12.58
C LYS A 901 -18.68 34.95 11.16
N LYS A 902 -18.51 35.98 10.32
CA LYS A 902 -18.92 36.02 8.91
C LYS A 902 -17.80 36.69 8.10
N VAL A 903 -16.69 35.99 7.87
CA VAL A 903 -15.63 36.46 6.96
C VAL A 903 -16.00 35.98 5.56
N VAL A 904 -16.57 36.88 4.76
CA VAL A 904 -16.94 36.59 3.37
C VAL A 904 -15.68 36.65 2.51
N LEU A 905 -15.50 35.67 1.65
CA LEU A 905 -14.42 35.54 0.67
C LEU A 905 -15.08 35.47 -0.70
N GLN A 906 -14.57 36.21 -1.69
CA GLN A 906 -15.22 36.36 -3.01
C GLN A 906 -14.20 36.41 -4.14
N ALA A 907 -14.59 35.93 -5.34
CA ALA A 907 -13.88 36.19 -6.59
C ALA A 907 -14.83 36.56 -7.74
N ARG A 908 -14.31 37.27 -8.75
CA ARG A 908 -14.97 37.54 -10.04
C ARG A 908 -13.93 37.76 -11.14
N VAL A 909 -14.24 37.39 -12.37
CA VAL A 909 -13.48 37.81 -13.56
C VAL A 909 -14.03 39.16 -14.03
N VAL A 910 -13.16 40.01 -14.56
CA VAL A 910 -13.48 41.29 -15.19
C VAL A 910 -12.92 41.29 -16.60
N SER A 911 -13.74 41.64 -17.60
CA SER A 911 -13.37 41.73 -19.01
C SER A 911 -14.09 42.91 -19.64
N GLY A 912 -13.34 43.94 -20.02
CA GLY A 912 -13.91 45.24 -20.39
C GLY A 912 -14.79 45.81 -19.26
N THR A 913 -16.02 46.18 -19.58
CA THR A 913 -17.05 46.61 -18.63
C THR A 913 -17.83 45.44 -18.00
N THR A 914 -17.68 44.22 -18.51
CA THR A 914 -18.41 43.03 -18.06
C THR A 914 -17.71 42.37 -16.87
N VAL A 915 -18.50 41.83 -15.93
CA VAL A 915 -17.99 41.04 -14.79
C VAL A 915 -18.70 39.69 -14.74
N SER A 916 -17.98 38.65 -14.34
CA SER A 916 -18.59 37.35 -14.07
C SER A 916 -19.56 37.42 -12.88
N PRO A 917 -20.47 36.43 -12.72
CA PRO A 917 -21.05 36.11 -11.43
C PRO A 917 -19.96 36.01 -10.35
N VAL A 918 -20.29 36.45 -9.13
CA VAL A 918 -19.37 36.45 -8.00
C VAL A 918 -19.49 35.12 -7.24
N ASP A 919 -18.48 34.27 -7.33
CA ASP A 919 -18.38 33.12 -6.42
C ASP A 919 -17.98 33.60 -5.02
N SER A 920 -18.55 33.00 -3.97
CA SER A 920 -18.30 33.41 -2.59
C SER A 920 -18.53 32.33 -1.52
N ALA A 921 -17.74 32.43 -0.45
CA ALA A 921 -17.83 31.55 0.72
C ALA A 921 -17.76 32.38 2.01
N THR A 922 -18.53 31.99 3.04
CA THR A 922 -18.50 32.66 4.35
C THR A 922 -17.90 31.74 5.41
N VAL A 923 -16.71 32.08 5.89
CA VAL A 923 -15.99 31.32 6.94
C VAL A 923 -16.00 32.02 8.30
N LYS A 924 -15.84 31.23 9.37
CA LYS A 924 -15.68 31.72 10.75
C LYS A 924 -14.20 31.61 11.11
N ILE A 925 -13.49 32.71 11.30
CA ILE A 925 -12.04 32.68 11.62
C ILE A 925 -11.83 33.25 13.01
N ASP A 926 -11.13 32.51 13.88
CA ASP A 926 -10.65 33.04 15.16
C ASP A 926 -9.28 32.46 15.51
N THR A 927 -8.24 33.19 15.13
CA THR A 927 -6.84 32.87 15.43
C THR A 927 -6.41 33.26 16.86
N LYS A 928 -7.25 34.00 17.61
CA LYS A 928 -6.84 34.64 18.86
C LYS A 928 -7.25 33.80 20.07
N LYS A 929 -6.35 33.72 21.06
CA LYS A 929 -6.54 32.95 22.31
C LYS A 929 -7.26 33.82 23.35
N PRO A 930 -8.07 33.23 24.25
CA PRO A 930 -8.77 33.99 25.28
C PRO A 930 -7.82 34.76 26.21
N THR A 931 -8.21 35.97 26.60
CA THR A 931 -7.40 36.91 27.38
C THR A 931 -8.10 37.34 28.67
N LYS A 932 -7.53 38.32 29.38
CA LYS A 932 -8.08 38.97 30.58
C LYS A 932 -8.56 38.00 31.68
N LEU A 933 -7.80 36.91 31.90
CA LEU A 933 -8.01 35.94 32.99
C LEU A 933 -7.98 36.63 34.36
N LYS A 934 -9.16 36.73 35.02
CA LYS A 934 -9.37 37.36 36.32
C LYS A 934 -9.89 36.36 37.36
N VAL A 935 -9.48 36.56 38.61
CA VAL A 935 -9.97 35.85 39.80
C VAL A 935 -10.48 36.90 40.77
N LYS A 936 -11.78 36.89 41.11
CA LYS A 936 -12.35 37.78 42.14
C LYS A 936 -12.76 36.94 43.35
N VAL A 937 -12.30 37.32 44.54
CA VAL A 937 -12.75 36.76 45.81
C VAL A 937 -14.05 37.45 46.21
N LEU A 938 -15.08 36.69 46.59
CA LEU A 938 -16.34 37.21 47.11
C LEU A 938 -16.65 36.61 48.48
N LYS A 939 -17.14 37.43 49.42
CA LYS A 939 -17.81 36.95 50.65
C LYS A 939 -19.22 36.45 50.29
N LYS A 940 -19.65 35.27 50.75
CA LYS A 940 -21.05 34.80 50.55
C LYS A 940 -21.93 35.26 51.72
N LYS A 941 -22.89 36.17 51.46
CA LYS A 941 -23.69 36.91 52.48
C LYS A 941 -24.18 36.07 53.68
N LYS A 942 -24.66 34.83 53.49
CA LYS A 942 -25.31 34.04 54.56
C LYS A 942 -24.44 33.06 55.39
N LYS A 943 -23.15 32.82 55.10
CA LYS A 943 -22.31 31.85 55.89
C LYS A 943 -20.81 32.19 56.00
N GLY A 944 -20.40 33.47 55.89
CA GLY A 944 -19.00 33.95 56.03
C GLY A 944 -17.98 33.49 54.97
N ALA A 945 -18.21 32.34 54.33
CA ALA A 945 -17.28 31.67 53.44
C ALA A 945 -16.89 32.51 52.21
N LYS A 946 -15.60 32.45 51.88
CA LYS A 946 -15.01 33.10 50.70
C LYS A 946 -15.07 32.16 49.50
N VAL A 947 -15.52 32.66 48.35
CA VAL A 947 -15.53 31.92 47.09
C VAL A 947 -14.76 32.68 46.01
N LEU A 948 -14.09 31.95 45.12
CA LEU A 948 -13.47 32.49 43.92
C LEU A 948 -14.48 32.44 42.77
N ARG A 949 -14.66 33.57 42.09
CA ARG A 949 -15.28 33.66 40.77
C ARG A 949 -14.20 33.89 39.72
N LEU A 950 -14.24 33.12 38.64
CA LEU A 950 -13.34 33.24 37.50
C LEU A 950 -14.05 33.97 36.36
N SER A 951 -13.30 34.80 35.63
CA SER A 951 -13.75 35.35 34.35
C SER A 951 -12.59 35.45 33.35
N ALA A 952 -12.94 35.51 32.08
CA ALA A 952 -12.05 35.66 30.93
C ALA A 952 -12.77 36.47 29.86
N THR A 953 -12.05 36.96 28.86
CA THR A 953 -12.63 37.66 27.72
C THR A 953 -12.04 37.13 26.43
N ASP A 954 -12.90 36.79 25.49
CA ASP A 954 -12.56 36.71 24.07
C ASP A 954 -13.47 37.69 23.30
N LYS A 955 -12.97 38.23 22.17
CA LYS A 955 -13.67 39.19 21.32
C LYS A 955 -14.39 38.54 20.12
N THR A 956 -13.92 37.40 19.59
CA THR A 956 -14.42 36.87 18.31
C THR A 956 -15.47 35.77 18.48
N SER A 957 -15.08 34.65 19.10
CA SER A 957 -15.91 33.44 19.23
C SER A 957 -16.58 33.32 20.61
N LYS A 958 -16.18 34.16 21.58
CA LYS A 958 -16.65 34.22 22.97
C LYS A 958 -16.25 32.98 23.79
N ILE A 959 -16.10 33.16 25.10
CA ILE A 959 -15.71 32.08 26.04
C ILE A 959 -16.75 30.94 26.04
N ALA A 960 -16.32 29.70 25.78
CA ALA A 960 -17.15 28.51 25.91
C ALA A 960 -17.02 27.87 27.30
N LYS A 961 -15.79 27.73 27.83
CA LYS A 961 -15.56 27.18 29.18
C LYS A 961 -14.28 27.72 29.83
N ILE A 962 -14.35 27.94 31.14
CA ILE A 962 -13.16 28.19 31.99
C ILE A 962 -12.86 26.91 32.76
N GLN A 963 -11.59 26.55 32.86
CA GLN A 963 -11.10 25.40 33.61
C GLN A 963 -10.08 25.82 34.68
N TYR A 964 -10.00 25.04 35.76
CA TYR A 964 -9.06 25.25 36.86
C TYR A 964 -8.48 23.93 37.38
N LYS A 965 -7.29 24.00 37.99
CA LYS A 965 -6.77 22.93 38.87
C LYS A 965 -6.20 23.51 40.17
N VAL A 966 -6.36 22.77 41.27
CA VAL A 966 -6.02 23.19 42.64
C VAL A 966 -4.61 22.71 42.99
N ASN A 967 -3.84 23.55 43.68
CA ASN A 967 -2.44 23.31 44.07
C ASN A 967 -1.52 22.89 42.90
N ALA A 968 -1.91 23.19 41.66
CA ALA A 968 -1.29 22.79 40.39
C ALA A 968 -1.21 21.28 40.10
N LYS A 969 -1.68 20.39 40.99
CA LYS A 969 -1.75 18.93 40.75
C LYS A 969 -3.09 18.52 40.09
N GLY A 970 -3.13 17.36 39.44
CA GLY A 970 -4.34 16.70 38.93
C GLY A 970 -4.96 17.22 37.61
N LYS A 971 -5.99 16.50 37.14
CA LYS A 971 -6.78 16.79 35.92
C LYS A 971 -7.54 18.14 36.01
N TRP A 972 -7.74 18.81 34.88
CA TRP A 972 -8.42 20.12 34.79
C TRP A 972 -9.94 20.00 35.02
N LYS A 973 -10.49 20.77 35.97
CA LYS A 973 -11.92 20.79 36.30
C LYS A 973 -12.61 22.02 35.68
N THR A 974 -13.83 21.85 35.13
CA THR A 974 -14.60 22.95 34.54
C THR A 974 -15.26 23.82 35.63
N PHE A 975 -15.15 25.14 35.48
CA PHE A 975 -15.68 26.12 36.43
C PHE A 975 -17.19 26.37 36.21
N LYS A 976 -18.04 25.89 37.14
CA LYS A 976 -19.48 26.16 37.12
C LYS A 976 -19.77 27.53 37.80
N LYS A 977 -20.08 28.56 37.00
CA LYS A 977 -20.25 29.98 37.41
C LYS A 977 -21.10 30.15 38.67
N ALA A 978 -22.24 29.46 38.77
CA ALA A 978 -23.15 29.53 39.91
C ALA A 978 -22.48 29.09 41.23
N LYS A 979 -21.90 27.87 41.25
CA LYS A 979 -21.32 27.25 42.46
C LYS A 979 -20.02 27.95 42.91
N GLY A 980 -19.21 28.46 41.98
CA GLY A 980 -17.90 29.06 42.28
C GLY A 980 -16.86 28.03 42.78
N ILE A 981 -15.72 28.50 43.28
CA ILE A 981 -14.72 27.64 43.95
C ILE A 981 -14.64 28.05 45.42
N ARG A 982 -14.96 27.14 46.35
CA ARG A 982 -14.86 27.39 47.81
C ARG A 982 -13.39 27.51 48.21
N VAL A 983 -13.02 28.57 48.95
CA VAL A 983 -11.69 28.68 49.56
C VAL A 983 -11.68 27.87 50.85
N THR A 984 -10.67 27.01 51.03
CA THR A 984 -10.46 26.17 52.22
C THR A 984 -8.97 26.16 52.58
N ALA A 985 -8.61 25.73 53.80
CA ALA A 985 -7.20 25.67 54.23
C ALA A 985 -6.30 24.80 53.32
N LYS A 986 -6.88 23.76 52.70
CA LYS A 986 -6.18 22.87 51.74
C LYS A 986 -5.97 23.51 50.35
N LEU A 987 -6.56 24.68 50.05
CA LEU A 987 -6.46 25.37 48.75
C LEU A 987 -5.45 26.53 48.80
N LYS A 988 -4.18 26.26 48.46
CA LYS A 988 -3.05 27.23 48.55
C LYS A 988 -2.77 27.96 47.23
N LYS A 989 -2.94 27.28 46.09
CA LYS A 989 -2.73 27.84 44.73
C LYS A 989 -3.86 27.38 43.79
N ILE A 990 -4.19 28.16 42.77
CA ILE A 990 -4.96 27.67 41.60
C ILE A 990 -4.20 27.95 40.30
N SER A 991 -4.38 27.09 39.31
CA SER A 991 -4.07 27.39 37.90
C SER A 991 -5.39 27.50 37.14
N ILE A 992 -5.54 28.50 36.27
CA ILE A 992 -6.75 28.71 35.46
C ILE A 992 -6.41 28.85 33.97
N ARG A 993 -7.29 28.34 33.11
CA ARG A 993 -7.26 28.56 31.66
C ARG A 993 -8.69 28.74 31.13
N ALA A 994 -8.85 29.51 30.06
CA ALA A 994 -10.10 29.66 29.34
C ALA A 994 -9.99 29.06 27.94
N ILE A 995 -11.15 28.62 27.42
CA ILE A 995 -11.35 28.04 26.10
C ILE A 995 -12.59 28.73 25.51
N ASP A 996 -12.48 29.24 24.29
CA ASP A 996 -13.56 29.87 23.54
C ASP A 996 -14.36 28.89 22.68
N ASN A 997 -15.34 29.39 21.91
CA ASN A 997 -16.14 28.56 21.02
C ASN A 997 -15.41 28.13 19.74
N ALA A 998 -14.27 28.75 19.39
CA ALA A 998 -13.40 28.24 18.35
C ALA A 998 -12.51 27.07 18.84
N GLY A 999 -12.25 27.02 20.15
CA GLY A 999 -11.42 26.01 20.81
C GLY A 999 -10.00 26.48 21.13
N ASN A 1000 -9.69 27.79 21.00
CA ASN A 1000 -8.38 28.28 21.38
C ASN A 1000 -8.22 28.29 22.91
N VAL A 1001 -7.04 27.87 23.38
CA VAL A 1001 -6.75 27.73 24.81
C VAL A 1001 -5.78 28.83 25.25
N SER A 1002 -6.17 29.59 26.28
CA SER A 1002 -5.32 30.63 26.88
C SER A 1002 -4.08 30.04 27.57
N LYS A 1003 -2.93 30.76 27.59
CA LYS A 1003 -1.82 30.45 28.51
C LYS A 1003 -2.37 30.36 29.96
N ALA A 1004 -1.93 29.35 30.72
CA ALA A 1004 -2.49 29.07 32.04
C ALA A 1004 -1.98 30.05 33.11
N LYS A 1005 -2.88 30.82 33.74
CA LYS A 1005 -2.54 31.79 34.80
C LYS A 1005 -2.51 31.10 36.16
N LYS A 1006 -1.37 31.14 36.84
CA LYS A 1006 -1.18 30.66 38.22
C LYS A 1006 -1.52 31.79 39.20
N VAL A 1007 -2.25 31.50 40.29
CA VAL A 1007 -2.63 32.48 41.33
C VAL A 1007 -2.45 31.87 42.72
N LYS A 1008 -1.68 32.54 43.60
CA LYS A 1008 -1.58 32.23 45.04
C LYS A 1008 -2.88 32.66 45.73
N VAL A 1009 -3.48 31.84 46.59
CA VAL A 1009 -4.73 32.16 47.29
C VAL A 1009 -4.42 32.38 48.77
N LYS A 1010 -4.39 33.64 49.22
CA LYS A 1010 -4.22 34.00 50.63
C LYS A 1010 -5.49 33.69 51.42
N ALA A 1011 -5.59 32.48 51.97
CA ALA A 1011 -6.65 32.09 52.89
C ALA A 1011 -6.46 32.75 54.27
N LYS A 1012 -6.70 34.07 54.38
CA LYS A 1012 -6.86 34.74 55.68
C LYS A 1012 -8.09 34.17 56.39
N TRP A 1013 -7.86 33.20 57.27
CA TRP A 1013 -8.62 33.02 58.50
C TRP A 1013 -8.27 34.21 59.42
N ARG A 1014 -9.26 34.82 60.07
CA ARG A 1014 -9.10 35.10 61.51
C ARG A 1014 -9.43 33.77 62.21
N ARG A 1015 -8.89 33.53 63.41
CA ARG A 1015 -9.57 32.64 64.34
C ARG A 1015 -10.98 33.22 64.59
#